data_AF-A0A938RF50-F1
#
_entry.id   AF-A0A938RF50-F1
#
_cell.length_a   1.000
_cell.length_b   1.000
_cell.length_c   1.000
_cell.angle_alpha   90.00
_cell.angle_beta   90.00
_cell.angle_gamma   90.00
#
_symmetry.space_group_name_H-M   'P 1'
#
loop_
_entity.id
_entity.type
_entity.pdbx_description
1 polymer ?
#
loop_
_entity_poly.entity_id
_entity_poly.type
_entity_poly.pdbx_seq_one_letter_code
_entity_poly.pdbx_strand_id
1 'polypeptide(L)'
;MEGFIPMHKKYFPTCASIALVTILVWPTWGMTAQPIRSIALFPFAVHSTTPESAVNLQETVYQGVAAELQKSKTIRLVDRNVINAAIAGKRLDDALVLDIGRKSGVLYTITGSVTEFGEQISVDARLLDARTGKSLPGVFVQGKGRQRLGAILTQLRMDILSRISPEQRISRIVFKGNRKIEGSAINQVLKSAVGDQLSEENLSSDIKAIFKMGFFDDVKVELADIPEGKIVTFFVIEKPMITEIRISGNDALKKDEIEGAMTVRSRQTANPERLKADMEKIKTLYDSKGFYNAEIRYAIEKAGERDVRVVISIVENEKLFIRNIVFAGNRTFTSKELKNMMTTNEWGIFHFITDSGVLKKDQLKQDVSKINAFYLNNGFINAQVGEPEIIPEKEGITVKITISEGRQFRVGKVTITGDELKTPRAELLEKLQINKKDFYDREAIIRDMDRLAQICNDEGFANADVTPRTEPQDKTQTVDVTYDIVKKRLVYFNRINITGNTKTRDKVIRRELFVVEGDLYNRTKLKDSYLALNRLRYFEEIDFQTQRGPDETRTDINIGVKEKATGMFSLGAGYSALDQAVLSAQVSQQNLFGRGQTLSLKASVGSRFTLYDISFAEPWLFDIPLRSKFDIWNLYREYDAYKLDSSGFGTVLGYPLSKYVTGYVGYRLSSDTVKEILDSASIYIKRQAGNTTSSGLSFTVTRDSTDDTIFPSTGSKNSVSLEYTGGPLMGDVSYTRYGASSAWFFPLPLDTVFGVRGRIGYMTANEGKDVPIYERYYLGGINSLRGLREVGPKDPATGTVIGGLTQMNFNFEYIFPLIKNAGMKGVVFFDTGNSWESGYNPNDMRKTAGVGIRWYSPIGPLRLEWGYVLDPRESEPSSRFEFSIGMFM
;
A
#
# COMPACT_ATOMS: atom_id res chain seq x y z
N MET A 1 -20.22 75.09 3.77
CA MET A 1 -21.58 75.20 3.22
C MET A 1 -22.17 73.80 3.23
N GLU A 2 -23.19 73.40 3.96
CA GLU A 2 -24.09 73.89 5.02
C GLU A 2 -24.70 72.57 5.58
N GLY A 3 -24.95 72.30 6.86
CA GLY A 3 -24.60 72.90 8.14
C GLY A 3 -24.40 71.74 9.15
N PHE A 4 -23.37 71.85 10.00
CA PHE A 4 -23.47 72.23 11.42
C PHE A 4 -24.02 71.12 12.34
N ILE A 5 -23.39 70.67 13.43
CA ILE A 5 -22.06 70.76 14.06
C ILE A 5 -22.09 69.70 15.23
N PRO A 6 -20.94 69.30 15.82
CA PRO A 6 -20.78 68.05 16.58
C PRO A 6 -20.65 68.21 18.11
N MET A 7 -20.34 67.09 18.77
CA MET A 7 -19.51 66.92 19.99
C MET A 7 -20.11 66.96 21.42
N HIS A 8 -19.69 65.93 22.17
CA HIS A 8 -19.09 65.92 23.52
C HIS A 8 -19.90 65.64 24.82
N LYS A 9 -19.32 64.68 25.58
CA LYS A 9 -19.04 64.61 27.04
C LYS A 9 -20.15 64.93 28.08
N LYS A 10 -20.49 63.86 28.83
CA LYS A 10 -20.50 63.67 30.31
C LYS A 10 -21.11 64.75 31.28
N TYR A 11 -22.10 64.24 32.05
CA TYR A 11 -22.60 64.54 33.43
C TYR A 11 -23.76 65.56 33.68
N PHE A 12 -24.95 65.00 34.05
CA PHE A 12 -26.02 65.34 35.05
C PHE A 12 -26.47 66.81 35.34
N PRO A 13 -27.71 67.15 35.85
CA PRO A 13 -28.84 66.34 36.38
C PRO A 13 -30.32 66.81 36.03
N THR A 14 -31.31 66.08 36.60
CA THR A 14 -32.68 66.46 37.10
C THR A 14 -33.93 66.69 36.21
N CYS A 15 -34.88 65.74 36.36
CA CYS A 15 -36.33 65.84 36.69
C CYS A 15 -37.47 65.92 35.64
N ALA A 16 -38.25 64.80 35.62
CA ALA A 16 -39.73 64.65 35.70
C ALA A 16 -40.56 64.84 34.39
N SER A 17 -41.55 64.02 33.98
CA SER A 17 -42.52 63.15 34.68
C SER A 17 -43.31 62.18 33.74
N ILE A 18 -43.56 60.92 34.20
CA ILE A 18 -44.78 60.04 34.06
C ILE A 18 -45.12 59.42 32.68
N ALA A 19 -45.58 58.16 32.47
CA ALA A 19 -45.63 56.83 33.13
C ALA A 19 -46.41 55.86 32.19
N LEU A 20 -46.05 54.56 32.08
CA LEU A 20 -46.91 53.40 32.42
C LEU A 20 -46.26 52.03 32.10
N VAL A 21 -46.70 51.05 32.89
CA VAL A 21 -46.27 49.66 33.06
C VAL A 21 -46.73 48.72 31.94
N THR A 22 -45.89 47.77 31.52
CA THR A 22 -46.34 46.42 31.09
C THR A 22 -45.32 45.34 31.45
N ILE A 23 -45.76 44.42 32.31
CA ILE A 23 -45.19 43.11 32.63
C ILE A 23 -45.55 42.13 31.49
N LEU A 24 -44.63 41.26 31.03
CA LEU A 24 -44.92 40.05 30.23
C LEU A 24 -43.81 39.01 30.47
N VAL A 25 -43.86 38.29 31.60
CA VAL A 25 -44.25 36.86 31.67
C VAL A 25 -43.40 35.97 30.74
N TRP A 26 -42.37 35.35 31.29
CA TRP A 26 -41.87 34.07 30.77
C TRP A 26 -43.02 33.07 30.83
N PRO A 27 -43.37 32.34 29.75
CA PRO A 27 -44.06 31.09 29.92
C PRO A 27 -43.03 30.13 30.48
N THR A 28 -43.03 29.95 31.81
CA THR A 28 -42.77 28.63 32.35
C THR A 28 -43.74 27.71 31.61
N TRP A 29 -43.23 26.96 30.62
CA TRP A 29 -44.00 25.85 30.07
C TRP A 29 -44.25 24.96 31.27
N GLY A 30 -45.50 25.00 31.73
CA GLY A 30 -45.96 24.16 32.80
C GLY A 30 -45.51 22.76 32.45
N MET A 31 -44.68 22.18 33.31
CA MET A 31 -44.71 20.75 33.49
C MET A 31 -46.19 20.43 33.60
N THR A 32 -46.79 19.82 32.58
CA THR A 32 -48.06 19.16 32.74
C THR A 32 -47.78 18.08 33.77
N ALA A 33 -48.00 18.44 35.03
CA ALA A 33 -47.91 17.52 36.15
C ALA A 33 -48.80 16.36 35.74
N GLN A 34 -48.21 15.16 35.66
CA GLN A 34 -48.98 13.96 35.34
C GLN A 34 -50.19 13.94 36.26
N PRO A 35 -51.42 13.78 35.72
CA PRO A 35 -52.63 13.94 36.50
C PRO A 35 -52.58 12.98 37.68
N ILE A 36 -52.50 13.55 38.89
CA ILE A 36 -52.44 12.78 40.13
C ILE A 36 -53.76 12.02 40.24
N ARG A 37 -53.69 10.69 40.25
CA ARG A 37 -54.86 9.83 40.27
C ARG A 37 -55.30 9.61 41.71
N SER A 38 -56.45 10.17 42.07
CA SER A 38 -57.09 9.94 43.36
C SER A 38 -57.68 8.53 43.41
N ILE A 39 -57.29 7.72 44.39
CA ILE A 39 -57.74 6.34 44.58
C ILE A 39 -58.29 6.16 45.99
N ALA A 40 -59.45 5.53 46.12
CA ALA A 40 -59.97 5.09 47.42
C ALA A 40 -59.62 3.61 47.65
N LEU A 41 -58.86 3.33 48.69
CA LEU A 41 -58.53 1.97 49.12
C LEU A 41 -59.51 1.57 50.22
N PHE A 42 -60.24 0.47 50.01
CA PHE A 42 -61.16 -0.09 50.99
C PHE A 42 -60.48 -1.22 51.78
N PRO A 43 -60.93 -1.48 53.02
CA PRO A 43 -60.44 -2.62 53.79
C PRO A 43 -60.66 -3.93 53.01
N PHE A 44 -59.64 -4.76 52.93
CA PHE A 44 -59.76 -6.07 52.29
C PHE A 44 -60.52 -7.01 53.22
N ALA A 45 -61.46 -7.80 52.70
CA ALA A 45 -62.08 -8.87 53.47
C ALA A 45 -61.03 -9.92 53.83
N VAL A 46 -61.01 -10.41 55.07
CA VAL A 46 -60.05 -11.44 55.47
C VAL A 46 -60.75 -12.77 55.67
N HIS A 47 -60.25 -13.78 54.96
CA HIS A 47 -60.65 -15.18 55.11
C HIS A 47 -59.47 -15.94 55.71
N SER A 48 -59.48 -16.16 57.03
CA SER A 48 -58.46 -16.92 57.76
C SER A 48 -59.13 -17.90 58.72
N THR A 49 -58.51 -19.07 58.92
CA THR A 49 -58.97 -20.12 59.85
C THR A 49 -58.64 -19.81 61.32
N THR A 50 -57.94 -18.70 61.62
CA THR A 50 -57.57 -18.27 62.98
C THR A 50 -58.11 -16.86 63.30
N PRO A 51 -59.09 -16.72 64.20
CA PRO A 51 -59.77 -15.44 64.46
C PRO A 51 -58.87 -14.29 64.95
N GLU A 52 -57.89 -14.58 65.84
CA GLU A 52 -56.97 -13.57 66.37
C GLU A 52 -55.98 -13.04 65.32
N SER A 53 -55.74 -13.78 64.24
CA SER A 53 -54.81 -13.38 63.17
C SER A 53 -55.49 -12.55 62.07
N ALA A 54 -56.81 -12.63 61.96
CA ALA A 54 -57.58 -11.99 60.89
C ALA A 54 -57.53 -10.45 60.95
N VAL A 55 -57.63 -9.86 62.15
CA VAL A 55 -57.58 -8.40 62.33
C VAL A 55 -56.17 -7.85 62.03
N ASN A 56 -55.13 -8.56 62.45
CA ASN A 56 -53.73 -8.17 62.21
C ASN A 56 -53.37 -8.29 60.71
N LEU A 57 -53.84 -9.34 60.05
CA LEU A 57 -53.60 -9.55 58.62
C LEU A 57 -54.32 -8.51 57.74
N GLN A 58 -55.57 -8.16 58.09
CA GLN A 58 -56.33 -7.11 57.39
C GLN A 58 -55.56 -5.78 57.41
N GLU A 59 -55.08 -5.41 58.59
CA GLU A 59 -54.35 -4.16 58.82
C GLU A 59 -53.02 -4.15 58.08
N THR A 60 -52.27 -5.25 58.17
CA THR A 60 -50.97 -5.40 57.51
C THR A 60 -51.10 -5.29 55.98
N VAL A 61 -52.11 -5.94 55.38
CA VAL A 61 -52.33 -5.87 53.93
C VAL A 61 -52.81 -4.49 53.51
N TYR A 62 -53.75 -3.88 54.25
CA TYR A 62 -54.21 -2.53 53.92
C TYR A 62 -53.06 -1.53 53.92
N GLN A 63 -52.26 -1.50 54.99
CA GLN A 63 -51.11 -0.59 55.10
C GLN A 63 -50.06 -0.90 54.05
N GLY A 64 -49.79 -2.18 53.78
CA GLY A 64 -48.83 -2.60 52.77
C GLY A 64 -49.21 -2.21 51.34
N VAL A 65 -50.49 -2.41 50.95
CA VAL A 65 -51.01 -1.95 49.66
C VAL A 65 -50.98 -0.42 49.57
N ALA A 66 -51.38 0.28 50.63
CA ALA A 66 -51.36 1.74 50.66
C ALA A 66 -49.95 2.29 50.48
N ALA A 67 -48.97 1.74 51.21
CA ALA A 67 -47.56 2.13 51.12
C ALA A 67 -46.97 1.86 49.74
N GLU A 68 -47.24 0.68 49.15
CA GLU A 68 -46.77 0.37 47.79
C GLU A 68 -47.38 1.28 46.72
N LEU A 69 -48.68 1.59 46.80
CA LEU A 69 -49.34 2.50 45.86
C LEU A 69 -48.79 3.94 45.99
N GLN A 70 -48.48 4.40 47.22
CA GLN A 70 -47.89 5.71 47.47
C GLN A 70 -46.43 5.86 47.01
N LYS A 71 -45.72 4.76 46.73
CA LYS A 71 -44.39 4.84 46.08
C LYS A 71 -44.47 5.42 44.67
N SER A 72 -45.63 5.37 44.00
CA SER A 72 -45.84 6.03 42.72
C SER A 72 -46.19 7.51 42.92
N LYS A 73 -45.38 8.41 42.33
CA LYS A 73 -45.62 9.87 42.35
C LYS A 73 -46.91 10.30 41.65
N THR A 74 -47.59 9.38 40.96
CA THR A 74 -48.82 9.63 40.20
C THR A 74 -50.10 9.20 40.93
N ILE A 75 -50.02 8.66 42.15
CA ILE A 75 -51.17 8.19 42.93
C ILE A 75 -51.35 9.04 44.20
N ARG A 76 -52.60 9.40 44.50
CA ARG A 76 -53.01 9.97 45.78
C ARG A 76 -54.11 9.10 46.40
N LEU A 77 -53.87 8.58 47.59
CA LEU A 77 -54.88 7.83 48.33
C LEU A 77 -55.78 8.76 49.14
N VAL A 78 -57.09 8.45 49.20
CA VAL A 78 -58.02 9.10 50.13
C VAL A 78 -57.68 8.69 51.55
N ASP A 79 -57.84 9.62 52.49
CA ASP A 79 -57.63 9.37 53.91
C ASP A 79 -58.51 8.20 54.39
N ARG A 80 -57.88 7.25 55.08
CA ARG A 80 -58.54 6.04 55.55
C ARG A 80 -59.71 6.33 56.49
N ASN A 81 -59.62 7.36 57.32
CA ASN A 81 -60.66 7.70 58.29
C ASN A 81 -61.96 8.11 57.59
N VAL A 82 -61.84 8.77 56.43
CA VAL A 82 -62.98 9.15 55.59
C VAL A 82 -63.67 7.90 55.03
N ILE A 83 -62.89 6.92 54.56
CA ILE A 83 -63.42 5.66 54.04
C ILE A 83 -64.06 4.83 55.16
N ASN A 84 -63.40 4.70 56.32
CA ASN A 84 -63.90 3.94 57.48
C ASN A 84 -65.21 4.53 58.05
N ALA A 85 -65.32 5.86 58.13
CA ALA A 85 -66.55 6.52 58.56
C ALA A 85 -67.70 6.30 57.56
N ALA A 86 -67.40 6.27 56.26
CA ALA A 86 -68.41 6.08 55.21
C ALA A 86 -68.98 4.65 55.15
N ILE A 87 -68.22 3.64 55.60
CA ILE A 87 -68.62 2.22 55.62
C ILE A 87 -69.17 1.76 56.98
N ALA A 88 -69.10 2.58 58.04
CA ALA A 88 -69.51 2.20 59.39
C ALA A 88 -70.98 1.72 59.44
N GLY A 89 -71.19 0.49 59.95
CA GLY A 89 -72.51 -0.13 60.08
C GLY A 89 -73.17 -0.59 58.77
N LYS A 90 -72.44 -0.57 57.64
CA LYS A 90 -72.95 -0.97 56.31
C LYS A 90 -72.19 -2.18 55.76
N ARG A 91 -72.89 -3.03 55.00
CA ARG A 91 -72.27 -4.15 54.27
C ARG A 91 -71.51 -3.61 53.06
N LEU A 92 -70.25 -3.99 52.91
CA LEU A 92 -69.40 -3.57 51.79
C LEU A 92 -69.77 -4.36 50.52
N ASP A 93 -70.51 -3.72 49.61
CA ASP A 93 -70.78 -4.22 48.26
C ASP A 93 -70.31 -3.22 47.19
N ASP A 94 -70.30 -3.65 45.93
CA ASP A 94 -69.75 -2.85 44.82
C ASP A 94 -70.56 -1.55 44.60
N ALA A 95 -71.85 -1.56 44.92
CA ALA A 95 -72.71 -0.38 44.84
C ALA A 95 -72.31 0.68 45.88
N LEU A 96 -72.06 0.26 47.13
CA LEU A 96 -71.58 1.12 48.20
C LEU A 96 -70.16 1.62 47.93
N VAL A 97 -69.26 0.76 47.45
CA VAL A 97 -67.88 1.12 47.10
C VAL A 97 -67.85 2.18 46.01
N LEU A 98 -68.66 2.03 44.96
CA LEU A 98 -68.79 3.02 43.88
C LEU A 98 -69.44 4.33 44.36
N ASP A 99 -70.46 4.29 45.21
CA ASP A 99 -71.09 5.48 45.78
C ASP A 99 -70.10 6.30 46.62
N ILE A 100 -69.35 5.62 47.51
CA ILE A 100 -68.30 6.25 48.31
C ILE A 100 -67.17 6.77 47.41
N GLY A 101 -66.78 6.02 46.38
CA GLY A 101 -65.79 6.44 45.40
C GLY A 101 -66.17 7.74 44.68
N ARG A 102 -67.42 7.83 44.19
CA ARG A 102 -67.96 9.03 43.54
C ARG A 102 -68.00 10.22 44.50
N LYS A 103 -68.52 10.02 45.72
CA LYS A 103 -68.59 11.08 46.75
C LYS A 103 -67.22 11.55 47.21
N SER A 104 -66.22 10.67 47.17
CA SER A 104 -64.82 10.99 47.54
C SER A 104 -64.02 11.60 46.39
N GLY A 105 -64.62 11.78 45.20
CA GLY A 105 -63.95 12.37 44.04
C GLY A 105 -62.76 11.55 43.51
N VAL A 106 -62.78 10.24 43.70
CA VAL A 106 -61.71 9.35 43.23
C VAL A 106 -61.96 8.87 41.81
N LEU A 107 -60.88 8.58 41.07
CA LEU A 107 -60.97 8.00 39.73
C LEU A 107 -61.21 6.48 39.80
N TYR A 108 -60.56 5.82 40.76
CA TYR A 108 -60.64 4.37 40.94
C TYR A 108 -60.85 4.02 42.42
N THR A 109 -61.59 2.95 42.66
CA THR A 109 -61.72 2.34 43.98
C THR A 109 -61.11 0.94 43.96
N ILE A 110 -60.34 0.63 45.00
CA ILE A 110 -59.73 -0.68 45.19
C ILE A 110 -60.38 -1.34 46.39
N THR A 111 -60.96 -2.51 46.18
CA THR A 111 -61.49 -3.39 47.24
C THR A 111 -61.04 -4.81 46.96
N GLY A 112 -61.13 -5.72 47.92
CA GLY A 112 -60.56 -7.05 47.71
C GLY A 112 -60.71 -7.97 48.88
N SER A 113 -60.07 -9.13 48.77
CA SER A 113 -59.97 -10.11 49.84
C SER A 113 -58.55 -10.62 49.99
N VAL A 114 -58.21 -10.97 51.22
CA VAL A 114 -56.99 -11.69 51.57
C VAL A 114 -57.40 -13.03 52.14
N THR A 115 -56.95 -14.10 51.51
CA THR A 115 -57.22 -15.47 51.96
C THR A 115 -55.94 -16.08 52.46
N GLU A 116 -55.93 -16.49 53.72
CA GLU A 116 -54.85 -17.25 54.36
C GLU A 116 -55.32 -18.69 54.61
N PHE A 117 -54.68 -19.64 53.93
CA PHE A 117 -54.96 -21.06 54.07
C PHE A 117 -53.67 -21.84 54.27
N GLY A 118 -53.43 -22.32 55.49
CA GLY A 118 -52.15 -22.93 55.87
C GLY A 118 -50.99 -21.95 55.70
N GLU A 119 -49.99 -22.32 54.90
CA GLU A 119 -48.87 -21.43 54.55
C GLU A 119 -49.13 -20.57 53.30
N GLN A 120 -50.27 -20.68 52.63
CA GLN A 120 -50.57 -19.89 51.44
C GLN A 120 -51.33 -18.62 51.78
N ILE A 121 -50.86 -17.50 51.23
CA ILE A 121 -51.55 -16.21 51.26
C ILE A 121 -51.84 -15.81 49.83
N SER A 122 -53.09 -15.49 49.56
CA SER A 122 -53.52 -14.90 48.29
C SER A 122 -54.21 -13.56 48.55
N VAL A 123 -53.94 -12.60 47.67
CA VAL A 123 -54.55 -11.27 47.69
C VAL A 123 -55.24 -11.05 46.36
N ASP A 124 -56.56 -10.91 46.43
CA ASP A 124 -57.43 -10.53 45.33
C ASP A 124 -57.76 -9.05 45.45
N ALA A 125 -57.37 -8.25 44.46
CA ALA A 125 -57.75 -6.85 44.36
C ALA A 125 -58.69 -6.64 43.19
N ARG A 126 -59.90 -6.19 43.49
CA ARG A 126 -60.90 -5.75 42.51
C ARG A 126 -60.77 -4.24 42.30
N LEU A 127 -60.71 -3.87 41.04
CA LEU A 127 -60.55 -2.50 40.58
C LEU A 127 -61.87 -2.03 39.96
N LEU A 128 -62.44 -0.95 40.47
CA LEU A 128 -63.66 -0.36 39.92
C LEU A 128 -63.37 1.09 39.50
N ASP A 129 -63.80 1.48 38.29
CA ASP A 129 -63.75 2.87 37.86
C ASP A 129 -64.97 3.60 38.42
N ALA A 130 -64.74 4.56 39.33
CA ALA A 130 -65.80 5.26 40.04
C ALA A 130 -66.66 6.14 39.11
N ARG A 131 -66.10 6.57 37.97
CA ARG A 131 -66.78 7.43 36.99
C ARG A 131 -67.71 6.63 36.10
N THR A 132 -67.21 5.52 35.57
CA THR A 132 -67.96 4.70 34.59
C THR A 132 -68.79 3.60 35.26
N GLY A 133 -68.53 3.30 36.53
CA GLY A 133 -69.17 2.20 37.25
C GLY A 133 -68.77 0.80 36.75
N LYS A 134 -67.80 0.71 35.83
CA LYS A 134 -67.33 -0.56 35.29
C LYS A 134 -66.28 -1.19 36.19
N SER A 135 -66.36 -2.51 36.35
CA SER A 135 -65.30 -3.30 36.96
C SER A 135 -64.19 -3.55 35.94
N LEU A 136 -62.96 -3.18 36.30
CA LEU A 136 -61.76 -3.59 35.59
C LEU A 136 -61.41 -5.04 36.00
N PRO A 137 -60.69 -5.79 35.15
CA PRO A 137 -60.24 -7.14 35.51
C PRO A 137 -59.57 -7.16 36.89
N GLY A 138 -59.95 -8.10 37.76
CA GLY A 138 -59.42 -8.25 39.11
C GLY A 138 -58.00 -8.82 39.12
N VAL A 139 -57.14 -8.31 39.99
CA VAL A 139 -55.74 -8.72 40.14
C VAL A 139 -55.66 -9.80 41.22
N PHE A 140 -54.97 -10.90 40.94
CA PHE A 140 -54.74 -11.99 41.89
C PHE A 140 -53.26 -12.26 42.01
N VAL A 141 -52.73 -12.23 43.25
CA VAL A 141 -51.33 -12.57 43.54
C VAL A 141 -51.30 -13.52 44.73
N GLN A 142 -50.52 -14.60 44.64
CA GLN A 142 -50.37 -15.61 45.69
C GLN A 142 -48.91 -15.87 46.04
N GLY A 143 -48.64 -16.27 47.28
CA GLY A 143 -47.33 -16.70 47.73
C GLY A 143 -47.37 -17.57 48.99
N LYS A 144 -46.24 -18.21 49.30
CA LYS A 144 -46.07 -19.04 50.49
C LYS A 144 -45.39 -18.26 51.62
N GLY A 145 -46.02 -18.23 52.79
CA GLY A 145 -45.52 -17.67 54.04
C GLY A 145 -45.68 -16.15 54.15
N ARG A 146 -45.96 -15.66 55.37
CA ARG A 146 -46.09 -14.22 55.68
C ARG A 146 -44.85 -13.39 55.34
N GLN A 147 -43.66 -14.02 55.32
CA GLN A 147 -42.40 -13.35 54.96
C GLN A 147 -42.35 -12.86 53.51
N ARG A 148 -43.14 -13.46 52.59
CA ARG A 148 -43.22 -13.02 51.19
C ARG A 148 -44.31 -12.01 50.91
N LEU A 149 -45.03 -11.54 51.94
CA LEU A 149 -46.11 -10.57 51.77
C LEU A 149 -45.64 -9.28 51.08
N GLY A 150 -44.44 -8.78 51.38
CA GLY A 150 -43.87 -7.60 50.69
C GLY A 150 -43.69 -7.80 49.17
N ALA A 151 -43.30 -9.00 48.74
CA ALA A 151 -43.17 -9.33 47.32
C ALA A 151 -44.54 -9.46 46.64
N ILE A 152 -45.52 -10.07 47.32
CA ILE A 152 -46.92 -10.15 46.87
C ILE A 152 -47.48 -8.73 46.66
N LEU A 153 -47.26 -7.83 47.62
CA LEU A 153 -47.74 -6.44 47.55
C LEU A 153 -47.04 -5.62 46.45
N THR A 154 -45.74 -5.87 46.22
CA THR A 154 -45.00 -5.23 45.12
C THR A 154 -45.53 -5.67 43.76
N GLN A 155 -45.78 -6.98 43.58
CA GLN A 155 -46.37 -7.51 42.36
C GLN A 155 -47.81 -6.99 42.17
N LEU A 156 -48.60 -6.98 43.25
CA LEU A 156 -49.96 -6.45 43.25
C LEU A 156 -49.99 -4.98 42.81
N ARG A 157 -49.04 -4.16 43.28
CA ARG A 157 -48.87 -2.77 42.83
C ARG A 157 -48.61 -2.69 41.33
N MET A 158 -47.67 -3.48 40.80
CA MET A 158 -47.33 -3.45 39.37
C MET A 158 -48.52 -3.83 38.49
N ASP A 159 -49.27 -4.86 38.89
CA ASP A 159 -50.44 -5.32 38.16
C ASP A 159 -51.61 -4.31 38.25
N ILE A 160 -51.81 -3.67 39.41
CA ILE A 160 -52.78 -2.58 39.58
C ILE A 160 -52.40 -1.39 38.68
N LEU A 161 -51.15 -0.95 38.71
CA LEU A 161 -50.64 0.18 37.91
C LEU A 161 -50.79 -0.05 36.41
N SER A 162 -50.47 -1.26 35.95
CA SER A 162 -50.59 -1.68 34.54
C SER A 162 -52.03 -1.60 34.03
N ARG A 163 -53.01 -1.92 34.87
CA ARG A 163 -54.43 -1.93 34.50
C ARG A 163 -55.08 -0.56 34.53
N ILE A 164 -54.56 0.34 35.38
CA ILE A 164 -55.09 1.70 35.46
C ILE A 164 -54.44 2.63 34.41
N SER A 165 -53.22 2.38 33.89
CA SER A 165 -52.48 3.33 33.02
C SER A 165 -51.96 2.78 31.66
N PRO A 166 -52.84 2.47 30.67
CA PRO A 166 -52.44 2.05 29.32
C PRO A 166 -51.85 3.16 28.40
N GLU A 167 -51.97 4.45 28.77
CA GLU A 167 -51.65 5.63 27.95
C GLU A 167 -50.14 5.92 27.71
N GLN A 168 -49.22 5.04 28.14
CA GLN A 168 -47.76 5.25 28.05
C GLN A 168 -47.02 4.31 27.09
N ARG A 169 -47.73 3.62 26.19
CA ARG A 169 -47.10 2.78 25.15
C ARG A 169 -46.98 3.51 23.82
N ILE A 170 -45.89 3.28 23.09
CA ILE A 170 -45.68 3.82 21.75
C ILE A 170 -46.60 3.08 20.79
N SER A 171 -47.64 3.75 20.32
CA SER A 171 -48.60 3.17 19.38
C SER A 171 -48.13 3.30 17.93
N ARG A 172 -47.46 4.42 17.61
CA ARG A 172 -46.93 4.67 16.26
C ARG A 172 -45.74 5.61 16.28
N ILE A 173 -44.78 5.37 15.40
CA ILE A 173 -43.65 6.27 15.12
C ILE A 173 -43.86 6.89 13.73
N VAL A 174 -43.72 8.21 13.63
CA VAL A 174 -43.89 8.97 12.38
C VAL A 174 -42.67 9.86 12.15
N PHE A 175 -42.20 9.93 10.92
CA PHE A 175 -41.14 10.85 10.51
C PHE A 175 -41.72 11.96 9.64
N LYS A 176 -41.36 13.21 9.93
CA LYS A 176 -41.77 14.39 9.16
C LYS A 176 -40.56 15.25 8.82
N GLY A 177 -40.52 15.75 7.59
CA GLY A 177 -39.43 16.61 7.10
C GLY A 177 -38.31 15.84 6.39
N ASN A 178 -38.32 14.51 6.42
CA ASN A 178 -37.52 13.68 5.55
C ASN A 178 -38.13 13.64 4.13
N ARG A 179 -37.30 13.75 3.10
CA ARG A 179 -37.66 13.73 1.68
C ARG A 179 -36.79 12.73 0.93
N LYS A 180 -35.46 12.91 0.96
CA LYS A 180 -34.50 12.02 0.26
C LYS A 180 -34.16 10.80 1.10
N ILE A 181 -34.20 10.92 2.44
CA ILE A 181 -33.99 9.78 3.33
C ILE A 181 -35.35 9.14 3.65
N GLU A 182 -35.50 7.86 3.35
CA GLU A 182 -36.72 7.13 3.66
C GLU A 182 -36.89 6.95 5.17
N GLY A 183 -38.13 7.06 5.66
CA GLY A 183 -38.43 6.87 7.08
C GLY A 183 -38.07 5.47 7.59
N SER A 184 -38.07 4.46 6.71
CA SER A 184 -37.60 3.10 6.99
C SER A 184 -36.14 3.05 7.44
N ALA A 185 -35.26 3.82 6.79
CA ALA A 185 -33.84 3.90 7.12
C ALA A 185 -33.60 4.62 8.45
N ILE A 186 -34.40 5.65 8.75
CA ILE A 186 -34.36 6.35 10.04
C ILE A 186 -34.84 5.40 11.16
N ASN A 187 -35.86 4.57 10.89
CA ASN A 187 -36.40 3.63 11.86
C ASN A 187 -35.40 2.54 12.29
N GLN A 188 -34.47 2.13 11.42
CA GLN A 188 -33.48 1.09 11.71
C GLN A 188 -32.46 1.49 12.79
N VAL A 189 -32.25 2.79 13.01
CA VAL A 189 -31.28 3.28 14.00
C VAL A 189 -31.90 3.62 15.35
N LEU A 190 -33.23 3.52 15.48
CA LEU A 190 -33.94 3.79 16.73
C LEU A 190 -33.85 2.61 17.70
N LYS A 191 -33.75 2.92 18.99
CA LYS A 191 -33.94 1.98 20.09
C LYS A 191 -35.42 1.82 20.45
N SER A 192 -36.25 2.85 20.25
CA SER A 192 -37.69 2.78 20.52
C SER A 192 -38.44 2.10 19.39
N ALA A 193 -39.29 1.12 19.70
CA ALA A 193 -40.15 0.42 18.75
C ALA A 193 -41.65 0.60 19.06
N VAL A 194 -42.49 0.33 18.06
CA VAL A 194 -43.95 0.30 18.24
C VAL A 194 -44.32 -0.85 19.20
N GLY A 195 -45.07 -0.53 20.25
CA GLY A 195 -45.44 -1.43 21.34
C GLY A 195 -44.63 -1.23 22.63
N ASP A 196 -43.47 -0.56 22.55
CA ASP A 196 -42.61 -0.31 23.70
C ASP A 196 -43.22 0.68 24.69
N GLN A 197 -42.76 0.62 25.94
CA GLN A 197 -43.08 1.62 26.94
C GLN A 197 -42.30 2.91 26.64
N LEU A 198 -43.00 4.04 26.65
CA LEU A 198 -42.42 5.34 26.38
C LEU A 198 -41.36 5.68 27.44
N SER A 199 -40.12 5.88 27.01
CA SER A 199 -38.99 6.27 27.85
C SER A 199 -38.29 7.49 27.27
N GLU A 200 -38.17 8.57 28.06
CA GLU A 200 -37.46 9.78 27.64
C GLU A 200 -35.97 9.54 27.37
N GLU A 201 -35.36 8.57 28.08
CA GLU A 201 -33.96 8.19 27.88
C GLU A 201 -33.74 7.52 26.51
N ASN A 202 -34.70 6.68 26.10
CA ASN A 202 -34.67 6.05 24.77
C ASN A 202 -34.91 7.11 23.69
N LEU A 203 -35.87 8.02 23.86
CA LEU A 203 -36.10 9.11 22.90
C LEU A 203 -34.87 10.02 22.74
N SER A 204 -34.16 10.34 23.82
CA SER A 204 -32.91 11.12 23.76
C SER A 204 -31.80 10.35 23.03
N SER A 205 -31.70 9.03 23.25
CA SER A 205 -30.77 8.16 22.51
C SER A 205 -31.11 8.11 21.02
N ASP A 206 -32.39 8.08 20.68
CA ASP A 206 -32.90 8.03 19.32
C ASP A 206 -32.61 9.32 18.56
N ILE A 207 -32.84 10.49 19.17
CA ILE A 207 -32.45 11.78 18.59
C ILE A 207 -30.94 11.79 18.26
N LYS A 208 -30.10 11.32 19.19
CA LYS A 208 -28.64 11.22 18.97
C LYS A 208 -28.30 10.23 17.84
N ALA A 209 -29.00 9.10 17.76
CA ALA A 209 -28.78 8.10 16.70
C ALA A 209 -29.14 8.65 15.32
N ILE A 210 -30.28 9.33 15.19
CA ILE A 210 -30.70 10.01 13.96
C ILE A 210 -29.68 11.09 13.57
N PHE A 211 -29.21 11.90 14.53
CA PHE A 211 -28.21 12.93 14.28
C PHE A 211 -26.87 12.33 13.82
N LYS A 212 -26.48 11.19 14.39
CA LYS A 212 -25.25 10.45 14.05
C LYS A 212 -25.27 9.87 12.63
N MET A 213 -26.45 9.72 12.00
CA MET A 213 -26.54 9.37 10.58
C MET A 213 -25.91 10.44 9.67
N GLY A 214 -25.79 11.69 10.15
CA GLY A 214 -25.08 12.77 9.45
C GLY A 214 -25.87 13.44 8.32
N PHE A 215 -27.14 13.06 8.11
CA PHE A 215 -28.01 13.59 7.04
C PHE A 215 -28.90 14.77 7.47
N PHE A 216 -28.98 15.10 8.75
CA PHE A 216 -29.94 16.08 9.28
C PHE A 216 -29.22 17.20 10.06
N ASP A 217 -29.68 18.45 9.91
CA ASP A 217 -29.21 19.64 10.64
C ASP A 217 -29.91 19.79 12.01
N ASP A 218 -31.17 19.39 12.10
CA ASP A 218 -31.98 19.46 13.32
C ASP A 218 -32.89 18.24 13.41
N VAL A 219 -33.07 17.72 14.62
CA VAL A 219 -33.92 16.56 14.92
C VAL A 219 -34.69 16.87 16.20
N LYS A 220 -36.01 16.99 16.08
CA LYS A 220 -36.94 17.23 17.19
C LYS A 220 -37.92 16.09 17.33
N VAL A 221 -38.38 15.85 18.55
CA VAL A 221 -39.41 14.84 18.82
C VAL A 221 -40.62 15.51 19.45
N GLU A 222 -41.80 15.18 18.96
CA GLU A 222 -43.08 15.59 19.53
C GLU A 222 -43.91 14.35 19.86
N LEU A 223 -44.65 14.44 20.97
CA LEU A 223 -45.52 13.37 21.46
C LEU A 223 -46.98 13.83 21.33
N ALA A 224 -47.82 12.97 20.76
CA ALA A 224 -49.26 13.21 20.66
C ALA A 224 -50.04 12.06 21.31
N ASP A 225 -51.13 12.41 21.99
CA ASP A 225 -51.91 11.49 22.81
C ASP A 225 -53.06 10.90 21.98
N ILE A 226 -53.17 9.57 21.98
CA ILE A 226 -54.30 8.86 21.39
C ILE A 226 -54.88 7.84 22.39
N PRO A 227 -56.16 7.45 22.27
CA PRO A 227 -56.78 6.48 23.19
C PRO A 227 -56.02 5.15 23.31
N GLU A 228 -55.28 4.76 22.28
CA GLU A 228 -54.52 3.50 22.19
C GLU A 228 -53.03 3.64 22.60
N GLY A 229 -52.56 4.84 22.98
CA GLY A 229 -51.16 5.08 23.37
C GLY A 229 -50.61 6.46 22.95
N LYS A 230 -49.30 6.55 22.74
CA LYS A 230 -48.61 7.79 22.31
C LYS A 230 -48.12 7.64 20.87
N ILE A 231 -48.28 8.69 20.06
CA ILE A 231 -47.63 8.80 18.75
C ILE A 231 -46.35 9.61 18.92
N VAL A 232 -45.21 9.03 18.55
CA VAL A 232 -43.90 9.69 18.55
C VAL A 232 -43.63 10.22 17.15
N THR A 233 -43.54 11.55 16.99
CA THR A 233 -43.22 12.17 15.71
C THR A 233 -41.84 12.79 15.73
N PHE A 234 -40.93 12.29 14.89
CA PHE A 234 -39.61 12.89 14.69
C PHE A 234 -39.69 13.90 13.54
N PHE A 235 -39.45 15.17 13.84
CA PHE A 235 -39.27 16.24 12.87
C PHE A 235 -37.80 16.38 12.55
N VAL A 236 -37.43 16.17 11.28
CA VAL A 236 -36.06 16.25 10.81
C VAL A 236 -35.89 17.32 9.75
N ILE A 237 -34.79 18.07 9.81
CA ILE A 237 -34.39 19.00 8.77
C ILE A 237 -33.20 18.39 8.03
N GLU A 238 -33.44 17.84 6.83
CA GLU A 238 -32.36 17.29 6.00
C GLU A 238 -31.33 18.35 5.61
N LYS A 239 -30.05 17.98 5.69
CA LYS A 239 -28.92 18.80 5.23
C LYS A 239 -28.99 19.02 3.72
N PRO A 240 -28.58 20.20 3.22
CA PRO A 240 -28.51 20.44 1.80
C PRO A 240 -27.51 19.49 1.12
N MET A 241 -27.92 18.91 -0.02
CA MET A 241 -27.03 18.09 -0.84
C MET A 241 -26.36 18.93 -1.92
N ILE A 242 -25.11 18.59 -2.21
CA ILE A 242 -24.34 19.21 -3.29
C ILE A 242 -24.83 18.61 -4.60
N THR A 243 -25.47 19.41 -5.45
CA THR A 243 -25.92 18.97 -6.78
C THR A 243 -24.75 18.86 -7.74
N GLU A 244 -23.90 19.89 -7.76
CA GLU A 244 -22.70 19.95 -8.59
C GLU A 244 -21.61 20.80 -7.93
N ILE A 245 -20.36 20.53 -8.34
CA ILE A 245 -19.19 21.31 -7.98
C ILE A 245 -18.69 21.99 -9.25
N ARG A 246 -18.73 23.32 -9.25
CA ARG A 246 -18.25 24.15 -10.36
C ARG A 246 -16.90 24.73 -9.98
N ILE A 247 -15.88 24.43 -10.77
CA ILE A 247 -14.53 24.97 -10.60
C ILE A 247 -14.31 25.99 -11.72
N SER A 248 -13.73 27.14 -11.38
CA SER A 248 -13.48 28.25 -12.29
C SER A 248 -12.12 28.88 -12.00
N GLY A 249 -11.44 29.35 -13.05
CA GLY A 249 -10.09 29.93 -12.97
C GLY A 249 -8.97 28.89 -12.86
N ASN A 250 -9.19 27.66 -13.32
CA ASN A 250 -8.22 26.57 -13.31
C ASN A 250 -7.59 26.34 -14.70
N ASP A 251 -6.91 27.34 -15.25
CA ASP A 251 -6.34 27.24 -16.60
C ASP A 251 -5.07 26.37 -16.63
N ALA A 252 -4.29 26.35 -15.56
CA ALA A 252 -3.06 25.57 -15.45
C ALA A 252 -3.27 24.11 -15.04
N LEU A 253 -4.37 23.80 -14.34
CA LEU A 253 -4.68 22.45 -13.84
C LEU A 253 -6.02 21.94 -14.36
N LYS A 254 -6.02 20.69 -14.84
CA LYS A 254 -7.24 20.04 -15.31
C LYS A 254 -8.23 19.85 -14.16
N LYS A 255 -9.51 20.02 -14.46
CA LYS A 255 -10.60 19.89 -13.49
C LYS A 255 -10.56 18.54 -12.75
N ASP A 256 -10.32 17.45 -13.46
CA ASP A 256 -10.27 16.09 -12.89
C ASP A 256 -9.15 15.90 -11.86
N GLU A 257 -8.01 16.59 -12.01
CA GLU A 257 -6.91 16.54 -11.03
C GLU A 257 -7.31 17.25 -9.73
N ILE A 258 -8.00 18.40 -9.86
CA ILE A 258 -8.50 19.17 -8.71
C ILE A 258 -9.60 18.38 -8.01
N GLU A 259 -10.57 17.84 -8.75
CA GLU A 259 -11.60 16.99 -8.18
C GLU A 259 -10.96 15.76 -7.51
N GLY A 260 -9.97 15.12 -8.14
CA GLY A 260 -9.23 13.99 -7.57
C GLY A 260 -8.64 14.25 -6.18
N ALA A 261 -8.16 15.47 -5.91
CA ALA A 261 -7.60 15.87 -4.62
C ALA A 261 -8.67 16.13 -3.53
N MET A 262 -9.92 16.43 -3.93
CA MET A 262 -11.02 16.70 -3.01
C MET A 262 -11.61 15.42 -2.40
N THR A 263 -12.12 15.52 -1.17
CA THR A 263 -12.90 14.47 -0.52
C THR A 263 -14.40 14.63 -0.76
N VAL A 264 -14.88 15.86 -0.87
CA VAL A 264 -16.28 16.16 -1.15
C VAL A 264 -16.58 15.87 -2.62
N ARG A 265 -17.71 15.20 -2.86
CA ARG A 265 -18.21 14.85 -4.19
C ARG A 265 -19.62 15.38 -4.39
N SER A 266 -20.05 15.48 -5.64
CA SER A 266 -21.46 15.69 -5.95
C SER A 266 -22.32 14.57 -5.34
N ARG A 267 -23.57 14.90 -5.02
CA ARG A 267 -24.56 14.03 -4.35
C ARG A 267 -24.23 13.66 -2.89
N GLN A 268 -23.25 14.33 -2.27
CA GLN A 268 -23.00 14.25 -0.83
C GLN A 268 -23.62 15.45 -0.09
N THR A 269 -23.75 15.34 1.23
CA THR A 269 -24.19 16.46 2.07
C THR A 269 -23.11 17.54 2.13
N ALA A 270 -23.53 18.81 2.04
CA ALA A 270 -22.60 19.92 2.12
C ALA A 270 -22.06 20.05 3.55
N ASN A 271 -20.77 19.80 3.74
CA ASN A 271 -20.08 19.95 5.01
C ASN A 271 -19.02 21.07 4.90
N PRO A 272 -19.22 22.23 5.54
CA PRO A 272 -18.27 23.36 5.48
C PRO A 272 -16.86 23.02 5.98
N GLU A 273 -16.71 22.16 6.98
CA GLU A 273 -15.41 21.76 7.51
C GLU A 273 -14.64 20.92 6.49
N ARG A 274 -15.32 19.99 5.83
CA ARG A 274 -14.72 19.17 4.76
C ARG A 274 -14.37 20.01 3.53
N LEU A 275 -15.23 20.97 3.17
CA LEU A 275 -14.95 21.91 2.07
C LEU A 275 -13.72 22.77 2.38
N LYS A 276 -13.58 23.27 3.61
CA LYS A 276 -12.38 24.02 4.03
C LYS A 276 -11.12 23.16 3.97
N ALA A 277 -11.19 21.90 4.43
CA ALA A 277 -10.07 20.96 4.31
C ALA A 277 -9.72 20.65 2.84
N ASP A 278 -10.72 20.54 1.97
CA ASP A 278 -10.50 20.36 0.54
C ASP A 278 -9.85 21.59 -0.11
N MET A 279 -10.15 22.82 0.34
CA MET A 279 -9.46 24.01 -0.15
C MET A 279 -7.96 23.96 0.16
N GLU A 280 -7.58 23.50 1.35
CA GLU A 280 -6.16 23.30 1.71
C GLU A 280 -5.49 22.21 0.86
N LYS A 281 -6.23 21.15 0.48
CA LYS A 281 -5.71 20.11 -0.42
C LYS A 281 -5.50 20.63 -1.83
N ILE A 282 -6.48 21.39 -2.36
CA ILE A 282 -6.34 22.05 -3.66
C ILE A 282 -5.18 23.04 -3.60
N LYS A 283 -5.04 23.79 -2.51
CA LYS A 283 -3.92 24.71 -2.30
C LYS A 283 -2.58 23.99 -2.33
N THR A 284 -2.49 22.86 -1.62
CA THR A 284 -1.31 21.99 -1.61
C THR A 284 -1.01 21.41 -3.00
N LEU A 285 -2.03 21.04 -3.78
CA LEU A 285 -1.89 20.60 -5.16
C LEU A 285 -1.28 21.71 -6.04
N TYR A 286 -1.81 22.93 -5.96
CA TYR A 286 -1.28 24.09 -6.68
C TYR A 286 0.16 24.43 -6.25
N ASP A 287 0.44 24.44 -4.95
CA ASP A 287 1.78 24.64 -4.39
C ASP A 287 2.75 23.57 -4.93
N SER A 288 2.33 22.30 -5.02
CA SER A 288 3.16 21.21 -5.55
C SER A 288 3.54 21.37 -7.03
N LYS A 289 2.76 22.16 -7.78
CA LYS A 289 2.96 22.48 -9.20
C LYS A 289 3.67 23.82 -9.40
N GLY A 290 4.01 24.54 -8.33
CA GLY A 290 4.75 25.79 -8.34
C GLY A 290 3.90 27.07 -8.21
N PHE A 291 2.60 26.96 -7.97
CA PHE A 291 1.67 28.09 -7.87
C PHE A 291 1.42 28.52 -6.41
N TYR A 292 2.48 28.95 -5.70
CA TYR A 292 2.40 29.28 -4.27
C TYR A 292 1.52 30.48 -3.94
N ASN A 293 1.31 31.36 -4.89
CA ASN A 293 0.44 32.51 -4.73
C ASN A 293 -0.98 32.23 -5.20
N ALA A 294 -1.33 30.98 -5.54
CA ALA A 294 -2.70 30.65 -5.91
C ALA A 294 -3.67 30.93 -4.76
N GLU A 295 -4.72 31.72 -5.02
CA GLU A 295 -5.80 31.96 -4.08
C GLU A 295 -6.99 31.08 -4.44
N ILE A 296 -7.49 30.31 -3.47
CA ILE A 296 -8.63 29.41 -3.67
C ILE A 296 -9.74 29.83 -2.72
N ARG A 297 -10.90 30.15 -3.30
CA ARG A 297 -12.10 30.56 -2.56
C ARG A 297 -13.24 29.63 -2.93
N TYR A 298 -14.18 29.43 -2.00
CA TYR A 298 -15.42 28.72 -2.28
C TYR A 298 -16.63 29.54 -1.86
N ALA A 299 -17.73 29.34 -2.58
CA ALA A 299 -19.05 29.85 -2.26
C ALA A 299 -20.07 28.72 -2.35
N ILE A 300 -21.05 28.72 -1.45
CA ILE A 300 -22.19 27.79 -1.47
C ILE A 300 -23.38 28.58 -2.00
N GLU A 301 -23.79 28.30 -3.23
CA GLU A 301 -24.93 28.93 -3.88
C GLU A 301 -26.17 28.04 -3.77
N LYS A 302 -27.36 28.64 -3.71
CA LYS A 302 -28.61 27.88 -3.76
C LYS A 302 -28.84 27.35 -5.18
N ALA A 303 -29.07 26.04 -5.29
CA ALA A 303 -29.40 25.35 -6.54
C ALA A 303 -30.74 24.62 -6.35
N GLY A 304 -31.83 25.37 -6.16
CA GLY A 304 -33.19 24.86 -5.90
C GLY A 304 -33.71 25.19 -4.49
N GLU A 305 -34.80 24.55 -4.05
CA GLU A 305 -35.43 24.82 -2.75
C GLU A 305 -34.54 24.50 -1.53
N ARG A 306 -33.74 23.42 -1.59
CA ARG A 306 -32.83 22.98 -0.51
C ARG A 306 -31.51 22.37 -1.00
N ASP A 307 -31.29 22.31 -2.30
CA ASP A 307 -30.04 21.82 -2.87
C ASP A 307 -29.07 22.98 -3.06
N VAL A 308 -27.77 22.68 -2.99
CA VAL A 308 -26.70 23.69 -3.09
C VAL A 308 -25.72 23.33 -4.19
N ARG A 309 -25.14 24.37 -4.79
CA ARG A 309 -24.01 24.29 -5.71
C ARG A 309 -22.78 24.83 -4.99
N VAL A 310 -21.68 24.09 -5.06
CA VAL A 310 -20.39 24.57 -4.56
C VAL A 310 -19.64 25.18 -5.74
N VAL A 311 -19.34 26.47 -5.65
CA VAL A 311 -18.53 27.20 -6.65
C VAL A 311 -17.16 27.44 -6.06
N ILE A 312 -16.13 26.88 -6.69
CA ILE A 312 -14.72 27.06 -6.34
C ILE A 312 -14.14 28.04 -7.36
N SER A 313 -13.65 29.18 -6.87
CA SER A 313 -12.97 30.20 -7.65
C SER A 313 -11.49 30.17 -7.33
N ILE A 314 -10.67 29.96 -8.36
CA ILE A 314 -9.22 29.85 -8.25
C ILE A 314 -8.59 31.03 -9.00
N VAL A 315 -7.66 31.71 -8.35
CA VAL A 315 -6.78 32.69 -8.99
C VAL A 315 -5.37 32.10 -8.92
N GLU A 316 -4.88 31.53 -10.01
CA GLU A 316 -3.67 30.70 -10.00
C GLU A 316 -2.39 31.52 -9.77
N ASN A 317 -2.36 32.75 -10.26
CA ASN A 317 -1.19 33.65 -10.29
C ASN A 317 0.03 33.02 -11.01
N GLU A 318 1.13 33.76 -11.13
CA GLU A 318 2.33 33.27 -11.83
C GLU A 318 3.04 32.15 -11.04
N LYS A 319 3.60 31.20 -11.78
CA LYS A 319 4.40 30.11 -11.25
C LYS A 319 5.74 30.65 -10.76
N LEU A 320 6.09 30.35 -9.51
CA LEU A 320 7.37 30.75 -8.92
C LEU A 320 8.34 29.57 -8.88
N PHE A 321 9.62 29.88 -9.10
CA PHE A 321 10.71 28.91 -9.06
C PHE A 321 11.76 29.30 -8.03
N ILE A 322 12.43 28.30 -7.46
CA ILE A 322 13.61 28.49 -6.62
C ILE A 322 14.74 29.03 -7.49
N ARG A 323 15.15 30.27 -7.23
CA ARG A 323 16.28 30.91 -7.90
C ARG A 323 17.58 30.63 -7.19
N ASN A 324 17.56 30.74 -5.85
CA ASN A 324 18.74 30.62 -5.02
C ASN A 324 18.45 29.74 -3.80
N ILE A 325 19.39 28.87 -3.48
CA ILE A 325 19.50 28.16 -2.21
C ILE A 325 20.77 28.67 -1.52
N VAL A 326 20.60 29.27 -0.35
CA VAL A 326 21.68 29.89 0.42
C VAL A 326 21.84 29.17 1.74
N PHE A 327 23.08 28.79 2.05
CA PHE A 327 23.46 28.25 3.35
C PHE A 327 24.17 29.31 4.17
N ALA A 328 23.79 29.45 5.43
CA ALA A 328 24.41 30.37 6.37
C ALA A 328 25.00 29.60 7.54
N GLY A 329 26.29 29.80 7.83
CA GLY A 329 26.98 29.16 8.97
C GLY A 329 27.75 27.88 8.64
N ASN A 330 27.68 27.38 7.39
CA ASN A 330 28.57 26.33 6.92
C ASN A 330 30.00 26.87 6.74
N ARG A 331 30.98 26.22 7.35
CA ARG A 331 32.41 26.60 7.30
C ARG A 331 33.27 25.44 6.83
N THR A 332 32.98 24.21 7.27
CA THR A 332 33.72 23.03 6.85
C THR A 332 33.34 22.56 5.44
N PHE A 333 32.05 22.56 5.12
CA PHE A 333 31.56 22.12 3.81
C PHE A 333 31.11 23.30 2.96
N THR A 334 31.37 23.22 1.65
CA THR A 334 30.98 24.25 0.70
C THR A 334 29.49 24.20 0.44
N SER A 335 28.88 25.35 0.15
CA SER A 335 27.45 25.41 -0.20
C SER A 335 27.13 24.55 -1.43
N LYS A 336 28.08 24.37 -2.36
CA LYS A 336 27.91 23.51 -3.54
C LYS A 336 27.79 22.03 -3.18
N GLU A 337 28.59 21.55 -2.23
CA GLU A 337 28.50 20.17 -1.74
C GLU A 337 27.15 19.91 -1.08
N LEU A 338 26.69 20.85 -0.25
CA LEU A 338 25.38 20.75 0.40
C LEU A 338 24.22 20.78 -0.62
N LYS A 339 24.28 21.66 -1.63
CA LYS A 339 23.29 21.68 -2.73
C LYS A 339 23.23 20.35 -3.47
N ASN A 340 24.37 19.74 -3.79
CA ASN A 340 24.41 18.48 -4.53
C ASN A 340 23.80 17.28 -3.76
N MET A 341 23.64 17.38 -2.44
CA MET A 341 22.98 16.36 -1.61
C MET A 341 21.46 16.53 -1.56
N MET A 342 20.96 17.71 -1.94
CA MET A 342 19.53 18.01 -1.96
C MET A 342 18.89 17.42 -3.22
N THR A 343 17.63 17.02 -3.10
CA THR A 343 16.79 16.72 -4.26
C THR A 343 16.16 17.99 -4.83
N THR A 344 15.94 18.98 -3.96
CA THR A 344 15.52 20.33 -4.31
C THR A 344 16.65 21.06 -5.05
N ASN A 345 16.37 21.55 -6.25
CA ASN A 345 17.35 22.20 -7.11
C ASN A 345 16.89 23.61 -7.50
N GLU A 346 17.85 24.48 -7.77
CA GLU A 346 17.63 25.80 -8.37
C GLU A 346 17.15 25.65 -9.83
N TRP A 347 16.48 26.68 -10.33
CA TRP A 347 16.06 26.76 -11.73
C TRP A 347 17.28 26.78 -12.67
N GLY A 348 17.27 25.94 -13.71
CA GLY A 348 18.41 25.75 -14.63
C GLY A 348 18.03 25.58 -16.11
N ILE A 349 19.04 25.46 -16.97
CA ILE A 349 18.91 25.50 -18.45
C ILE A 349 18.05 24.37 -19.07
N PHE A 350 17.81 23.26 -18.36
CA PHE A 350 16.99 22.12 -18.81
C PHE A 350 15.60 22.06 -18.14
N HIS A 351 15.10 23.20 -17.66
CA HIS A 351 13.80 23.28 -16.99
C HIS A 351 12.61 22.83 -17.87
N PHE A 352 12.73 22.91 -19.19
CA PHE A 352 11.68 22.49 -20.12
C PHE A 352 11.45 20.97 -20.18
N ILE A 353 12.37 20.16 -19.65
CA ILE A 353 12.24 18.68 -19.57
C ILE A 353 12.06 18.19 -18.11
N THR A 354 12.35 19.04 -17.11
CA THR A 354 12.47 18.62 -15.71
C THR A 354 11.69 19.51 -14.76
N ASP A 355 11.15 18.96 -13.68
CA ASP A 355 10.52 19.71 -12.56
C ASP A 355 11.51 20.56 -11.73
N SER A 356 12.69 20.88 -12.29
CA SER A 356 13.75 21.63 -11.60
C SER A 356 13.27 23.02 -11.19
N GLY A 357 13.64 23.50 -10.00
CA GLY A 357 13.20 24.80 -9.48
C GLY A 357 11.80 24.83 -8.87
N VAL A 358 10.98 23.76 -8.93
CA VAL A 358 9.68 23.73 -8.22
C VAL A 358 9.90 23.39 -6.74
N LEU A 359 9.42 24.25 -5.84
CA LEU A 359 9.57 24.08 -4.39
C LEU A 359 8.54 23.08 -3.81
N LYS A 360 9.01 21.89 -3.43
CA LYS A 360 8.20 20.93 -2.68
C LYS A 360 8.59 21.00 -1.21
N LYS A 361 7.73 21.56 -0.35
CA LYS A 361 8.05 21.79 1.08
C LYS A 361 8.46 20.51 1.81
N ASP A 362 7.77 19.41 1.57
CA ASP A 362 8.12 18.12 2.17
C ASP A 362 9.48 17.59 1.70
N GLN A 363 9.78 17.77 0.41
CA GLN A 363 11.10 17.41 -0.13
C GLN A 363 12.19 18.27 0.50
N LEU A 364 11.96 19.56 0.68
CA LEU A 364 12.92 20.48 1.28
C LEU A 364 13.19 20.14 2.76
N LYS A 365 12.16 19.76 3.53
CA LYS A 365 12.33 19.26 4.91
C LYS A 365 13.15 17.97 4.97
N GLN A 366 12.92 17.06 4.03
CA GLN A 366 13.73 15.85 3.90
C GLN A 366 15.18 16.20 3.55
N ASP A 367 15.40 17.16 2.66
CA ASP A 367 16.74 17.62 2.28
C ASP A 367 17.48 18.25 3.48
N VAL A 368 16.81 19.08 4.28
CA VAL A 368 17.36 19.61 5.55
C VAL A 368 17.73 18.48 6.51
N SER A 369 16.87 17.46 6.64
CA SER A 369 17.16 16.29 7.47
C SER A 369 18.36 15.48 6.96
N LYS A 370 18.51 15.35 5.63
CA LYS A 370 19.68 14.72 5.00
C LYS A 370 20.96 15.50 5.28
N ILE A 371 20.91 16.83 5.20
CA ILE A 371 22.06 17.69 5.52
C ILE A 371 22.43 17.54 7.00
N ASN A 372 21.45 17.56 7.91
CA ASN A 372 21.71 17.35 9.33
C ASN A 372 22.36 15.98 9.61
N ALA A 373 21.83 14.92 8.98
CA ALA A 373 22.43 13.60 9.04
C ALA A 373 23.85 13.57 8.47
N PHE A 374 24.10 14.27 7.36
CA PHE A 374 25.43 14.38 6.76
C PHE A 374 26.45 14.99 7.73
N TYR A 375 26.11 16.07 8.43
CA TYR A 375 26.99 16.63 9.47
C TYR A 375 27.25 15.65 10.62
N LEU A 376 26.20 15.01 11.15
CA LEU A 376 26.33 13.98 12.20
C LEU A 376 27.17 12.77 11.77
N ASN A 377 27.14 12.43 10.48
CA ASN A 377 27.91 11.34 9.89
C ASN A 377 29.38 11.73 9.60
N ASN A 378 29.73 13.02 9.70
CA ASN A 378 31.08 13.54 9.47
C ASN A 378 31.73 14.13 10.74
N GLY A 379 31.29 13.68 11.92
CA GLY A 379 31.93 13.99 13.19
C GLY A 379 31.31 15.15 13.96
N PHE A 380 30.30 15.83 13.43
CA PHE A 380 29.71 17.01 14.06
C PHE A 380 28.53 16.62 14.95
N ILE A 381 28.80 16.05 16.13
CA ILE A 381 27.77 15.51 17.04
C ILE A 381 26.76 16.54 17.55
N ASN A 382 27.15 17.82 17.57
CA ASN A 382 26.33 18.95 18.02
C ASN A 382 25.80 19.79 16.85
N ALA A 383 25.89 19.28 15.61
CA ALA A 383 25.37 19.99 14.45
C ALA A 383 23.86 20.18 14.56
N GLN A 384 23.41 21.37 14.19
CA GLN A 384 22.00 21.71 14.07
C GLN A 384 21.77 22.43 12.76
N VAL A 385 20.86 21.90 11.95
CA VAL A 385 20.37 22.57 10.74
C VAL A 385 18.99 23.13 11.06
N GLY A 386 18.84 24.45 10.94
CA GLY A 386 17.58 25.15 11.18
C GLY A 386 16.54 24.85 10.11
N GLU A 387 15.27 25.13 10.44
CA GLU A 387 14.17 25.06 9.47
C GLU A 387 14.44 26.01 8.28
N PRO A 388 14.08 25.60 7.05
CA PRO A 388 14.33 26.39 5.86
C PRO A 388 13.45 27.64 5.83
N GLU A 389 14.08 28.81 5.73
CA GLU A 389 13.40 30.10 5.52
C GLU A 389 13.11 30.27 4.02
N ILE A 390 11.82 30.38 3.65
CA ILE A 390 11.38 30.61 2.27
C ILE A 390 11.12 32.10 2.10
N ILE A 391 11.97 32.78 1.32
CA ILE A 391 11.91 34.22 1.09
C ILE A 391 11.36 34.45 -0.31
N PRO A 392 10.11 34.94 -0.46
CA PRO A 392 9.54 35.29 -1.76
C PRO A 392 10.16 36.60 -2.25
N GLU A 393 10.64 36.61 -3.49
CA GLU A 393 11.19 37.78 -4.19
C GLU A 393 10.42 38.03 -5.50
N LYS A 394 10.59 39.21 -6.11
CA LYS A 394 9.89 39.55 -7.37
C LYS A 394 10.20 38.59 -8.53
N GLU A 395 11.36 37.96 -8.52
CA GLU A 395 11.89 37.14 -9.62
C GLU A 395 11.87 35.63 -9.32
N GLY A 396 11.34 35.23 -8.14
CA GLY A 396 11.24 33.84 -7.72
C GLY A 396 11.35 33.66 -6.21
N ILE A 397 11.85 32.50 -5.78
CA ILE A 397 11.98 32.14 -4.36
C ILE A 397 13.45 31.94 -4.00
N THR A 398 13.87 32.52 -2.88
CA THR A 398 15.15 32.23 -2.24
C THR A 398 14.92 31.35 -1.02
N VAL A 399 15.59 30.20 -0.96
CA VAL A 399 15.55 29.29 0.20
C VAL A 399 16.82 29.48 1.01
N LYS A 400 16.69 29.87 2.28
CA LYS A 400 17.81 30.07 3.18
C LYS A 400 17.79 29.04 4.30
N ILE A 401 18.91 28.33 4.47
CA ILE A 401 19.08 27.28 5.48
C ILE A 401 20.23 27.68 6.41
N THR A 402 19.92 27.85 7.68
CA THR A 402 20.92 28.21 8.71
C THR A 402 21.51 26.94 9.33
N ILE A 403 22.83 26.86 9.43
CA ILE A 403 23.57 25.71 9.94
C ILE A 403 24.47 26.16 11.10
N SER A 404 24.37 25.46 12.22
CA SER A 404 25.36 25.51 13.31
C SER A 404 26.12 24.19 13.31
N GLU A 405 27.34 24.18 12.77
CA GLU A 405 28.11 22.93 12.60
C GLU A 405 28.56 22.34 13.95
N GLY A 406 28.90 23.17 14.93
CA GLY A 406 29.49 22.69 16.19
C GLY A 406 30.94 22.23 16.02
N ARG A 407 31.48 21.50 17.02
CA ARG A 407 32.84 20.94 16.95
C ARG A 407 32.81 19.58 16.25
N GLN A 408 33.85 19.31 15.48
CA GLN A 408 34.07 18.01 14.86
C GLN A 408 34.81 17.08 15.82
N PHE A 409 34.36 15.83 15.94
CA PHE A 409 34.95 14.81 16.79
C PHE A 409 35.48 13.63 15.98
N ARG A 410 36.64 13.12 16.38
CA ARG A 410 37.26 11.91 15.83
C ARG A 410 36.72 10.65 16.49
N VAL A 411 36.88 9.50 15.85
CA VAL A 411 36.60 8.22 16.49
C VAL A 411 37.64 7.98 17.60
N GLY A 412 37.17 7.72 18.82
CA GLY A 412 38.01 7.37 19.95
C GLY A 412 38.19 5.86 20.09
N LYS A 413 38.14 5.36 21.33
CA LYS A 413 38.21 3.93 21.62
C LYS A 413 36.90 3.24 21.24
N VAL A 414 36.99 2.16 20.47
CA VAL A 414 35.84 1.31 20.12
C VAL A 414 35.96 -0.02 20.83
N THR A 415 34.90 -0.47 21.51
CA THR A 415 34.91 -1.71 22.31
C THR A 415 33.59 -2.46 22.19
N ILE A 416 33.63 -3.78 22.33
CA ILE A 416 32.45 -4.65 22.39
C ILE A 416 32.41 -5.32 23.78
N THR A 417 31.29 -5.20 24.48
CA THR A 417 31.03 -5.79 25.81
C THR A 417 29.80 -6.72 25.77
N GLY A 418 29.50 -7.37 26.90
CA GLY A 418 28.34 -8.27 27.01
C GLY A 418 28.64 -9.71 26.60
N ASP A 419 27.63 -10.41 26.08
CA ASP A 419 27.68 -11.84 25.77
C ASP A 419 28.67 -12.21 24.64
N GLU A 420 29.36 -13.35 24.75
CA GLU A 420 30.36 -13.80 23.76
C GLU A 420 29.73 -14.56 22.59
N LEU A 421 29.97 -14.11 21.35
CA LEU A 421 29.51 -14.74 20.10
C LEU A 421 30.46 -15.86 19.63
N LYS A 422 30.04 -16.67 18.66
CA LYS A 422 30.93 -17.70 18.06
C LYS A 422 32.13 -17.04 17.38
N THR A 423 31.92 -15.86 16.79
CA THR A 423 33.01 -15.04 16.23
C THR A 423 33.73 -14.29 17.35
N PRO A 424 35.08 -14.40 17.45
CA PRO A 424 35.85 -13.68 18.46
C PRO A 424 35.69 -12.15 18.37
N ARG A 425 35.72 -11.45 19.51
CA ARG A 425 35.56 -9.98 19.57
C ARG A 425 36.57 -9.22 18.69
N ALA A 426 37.80 -9.71 18.58
CA ALA A 426 38.83 -9.10 17.73
C ALA A 426 38.41 -9.06 16.25
N GLU A 427 37.89 -10.19 15.73
CA GLU A 427 37.40 -10.28 14.36
C GLU A 427 36.12 -9.45 14.14
N LEU A 428 35.25 -9.36 15.15
CA LEU A 428 34.07 -8.49 15.10
C LEU A 428 34.48 -7.01 15.01
N LEU A 429 35.46 -6.58 15.79
CA LEU A 429 35.99 -5.21 15.79
C LEU A 429 36.57 -4.84 14.41
N GLU A 430 37.33 -5.73 13.75
CA GLU A 430 37.86 -5.47 12.41
C GLU A 430 36.76 -5.29 11.34
N LYS A 431 35.59 -5.90 11.56
CA LYS A 431 34.43 -5.81 10.67
C LYS A 431 33.56 -4.58 10.91
N LEU A 432 33.76 -3.83 11.99
CA LEU A 432 33.01 -2.59 12.25
C LEU A 432 33.41 -1.47 11.28
N GLN A 433 32.43 -0.73 10.78
CA GLN A 433 32.63 0.40 9.88
C GLN A 433 33.22 1.60 10.62
N ILE A 434 32.81 1.82 11.87
CA ILE A 434 33.31 2.96 12.66
C ILE A 434 34.82 2.90 12.88
N ASN A 435 35.40 1.69 12.98
CA ASN A 435 36.85 1.49 13.12
C ASN A 435 37.65 1.88 11.87
N LYS A 436 36.97 2.06 10.73
CA LYS A 436 37.58 2.45 9.44
C LYS A 436 37.38 3.93 9.13
N LYS A 437 36.86 4.70 10.09
CA LYS A 437 36.53 6.12 9.95
C LYS A 437 37.46 6.96 10.82
N ASP A 438 37.93 8.07 10.26
CA ASP A 438 38.73 9.04 11.02
C ASP A 438 37.87 9.90 11.96
N PHE A 439 36.64 10.21 11.52
CA PHE A 439 35.67 11.03 12.23
C PHE A 439 34.47 10.22 12.69
N TYR A 440 33.85 10.66 13.79
CA TYR A 440 32.64 10.02 14.30
C TYR A 440 31.55 9.99 13.21
N ASP A 441 30.98 8.82 12.96
CA ASP A 441 29.97 8.62 11.92
C ASP A 441 28.78 7.89 12.52
N ARG A 442 27.68 8.63 12.73
CA ARG A 442 26.45 8.09 13.32
C ARG A 442 25.86 6.96 12.47
N GLU A 443 25.92 7.07 11.15
CA GLU A 443 25.41 6.04 10.25
C GLU A 443 26.26 4.78 10.32
N ALA A 444 27.59 4.91 10.41
CA ALA A 444 28.47 3.77 10.62
C ALA A 444 28.11 3.01 11.90
N ILE A 445 27.81 3.71 13.01
CA ILE A 445 27.40 3.09 14.28
C ILE A 445 26.07 2.34 14.13
N ILE A 446 25.08 2.94 13.49
CA ILE A 446 23.77 2.29 13.24
C ILE A 446 23.96 1.03 12.39
N ARG A 447 24.80 1.09 11.35
CA ARG A 447 25.11 -0.07 10.49
C ARG A 447 25.89 -1.15 11.25
N ASP A 448 26.77 -0.76 12.15
CA ASP A 448 27.52 -1.67 13.01
C ASP A 448 26.61 -2.37 14.03
N MET A 449 25.67 -1.65 14.65
CA MET A 449 24.62 -2.24 15.49
C MET A 449 23.80 -3.27 14.71
N ASP A 450 23.30 -2.91 13.52
CA ASP A 450 22.49 -3.82 12.70
C ASP A 450 23.30 -5.05 12.27
N ARG A 451 24.59 -4.88 11.94
CA ARG A 451 25.50 -6.00 11.62
C ARG A 451 25.71 -6.91 12.82
N LEU A 452 26.03 -6.37 13.99
CA LEU A 452 26.22 -7.16 15.21
C LEU A 452 24.93 -7.89 15.60
N ALA A 453 23.79 -7.20 15.52
CA ALA A 453 22.48 -7.80 15.75
C ALA A 453 22.17 -8.91 14.73
N GLN A 454 22.49 -8.70 13.45
CA GLN A 454 22.35 -9.72 12.40
C GLN A 454 23.23 -10.94 12.70
N ILE A 455 24.48 -10.77 13.14
CA ILE A 455 25.35 -11.88 13.53
C ILE A 455 24.74 -12.66 14.70
N CYS A 456 24.23 -11.98 15.73
CA CYS A 456 23.54 -12.63 16.84
C CYS A 456 22.30 -13.39 16.36
N ASN A 457 21.50 -12.76 15.51
CA ASN A 457 20.30 -13.36 14.93
C ASN A 457 20.63 -14.58 14.09
N ASP A 458 21.71 -14.55 13.31
CA ASP A 458 22.13 -15.65 12.43
C ASP A 458 22.71 -16.85 13.22
N GLU A 459 23.15 -16.62 14.46
CA GLU A 459 23.49 -17.67 15.42
C GLU A 459 22.26 -18.29 16.12
N GLY A 460 21.04 -17.78 15.89
CA GLY A 460 19.79 -18.27 16.48
C GLY A 460 19.17 -17.35 17.53
N PHE A 461 19.77 -16.20 17.85
CA PHE A 461 19.30 -15.29 18.89
C PHE A 461 18.41 -14.19 18.32
N ALA A 462 17.14 -14.50 18.02
CA ALA A 462 16.21 -13.57 17.36
C ALA A 462 15.97 -12.27 18.15
N ASN A 463 15.96 -12.37 19.48
CA ASN A 463 15.65 -11.25 20.39
C ASN A 463 16.90 -10.55 20.94
N ALA A 464 18.07 -10.80 20.32
CA ALA A 464 19.33 -10.19 20.71
C ALA A 464 19.24 -8.67 20.62
N ASP A 465 19.82 -8.00 21.60
CA ASP A 465 19.85 -6.55 21.70
C ASP A 465 21.29 -6.06 21.65
N VAL A 466 21.54 -5.03 20.84
CA VAL A 466 22.85 -4.40 20.68
C VAL A 466 22.67 -2.91 20.90
N THR A 467 23.14 -2.42 22.03
CA THR A 467 22.99 -1.01 22.41
C THR A 467 24.34 -0.28 22.29
N PRO A 468 24.42 0.84 21.55
CA PRO A 468 25.61 1.67 21.50
C PRO A 468 25.62 2.61 22.71
N ARG A 469 26.78 2.76 23.33
CA ARG A 469 27.07 3.82 24.29
C ARG A 469 28.15 4.71 23.70
N THR A 470 27.82 5.98 23.48
CA THR A 470 28.73 6.98 22.93
C THR A 470 29.10 7.98 24.01
N GLU A 471 30.40 8.13 24.27
CA GLU A 471 30.92 9.03 25.29
C GLU A 471 31.82 10.10 24.63
N PRO A 472 31.33 11.34 24.46
CA PRO A 472 32.13 12.43 23.93
C PRO A 472 33.20 12.87 24.92
N GLN A 473 34.44 12.93 24.45
CA GLN A 473 35.60 13.44 25.20
C GLN A 473 35.95 14.84 24.67
N ASP A 474 35.41 15.88 25.31
CA ASP A 474 35.55 17.27 24.84
C ASP A 474 37.00 17.77 24.78
N LYS A 475 37.88 17.26 25.66
CA LYS A 475 39.30 17.67 25.72
C LYS A 475 40.12 17.14 24.56
N THR A 476 39.90 15.88 24.17
CA THR A 476 40.61 15.20 23.08
C THR A 476 39.88 15.30 21.75
N GLN A 477 38.65 15.84 21.75
CA GLN A 477 37.75 15.88 20.60
C GLN A 477 37.55 14.50 19.96
N THR A 478 37.40 13.48 20.80
CA THR A 478 37.13 12.10 20.38
C THR A 478 35.78 11.64 20.92
N VAL A 479 35.15 10.66 20.29
CA VAL A 479 33.97 9.99 20.83
C VAL A 479 34.29 8.50 20.97
N ASP A 480 34.26 8.01 22.20
CA ASP A 480 34.42 6.58 22.49
C ASP A 480 33.09 5.86 22.25
N VAL A 481 33.13 4.68 21.63
CA VAL A 481 31.94 3.91 21.25
C VAL A 481 32.02 2.50 21.83
N THR A 482 31.11 2.17 22.73
CA THR A 482 31.00 0.83 23.32
C THR A 482 29.71 0.16 22.86
N TYR A 483 29.81 -1.00 22.22
CA TYR A 483 28.66 -1.83 21.82
C TYR A 483 28.41 -2.90 22.87
N ASP A 484 27.26 -2.85 23.54
CA ASP A 484 26.88 -3.83 24.55
C ASP A 484 25.91 -4.86 23.96
N ILE A 485 26.30 -6.15 23.96
CA ILE A 485 25.55 -7.24 23.33
C ILE A 485 24.85 -8.10 24.38
N VAL A 486 23.54 -8.29 24.23
CA VAL A 486 22.73 -9.19 25.05
C VAL A 486 21.99 -10.17 24.15
N LYS A 487 22.39 -11.44 24.15
CA LYS A 487 21.88 -12.47 23.23
C LYS A 487 20.43 -12.89 23.51
N LYS A 488 20.05 -12.98 24.79
CA LYS A 488 18.81 -13.65 25.24
C LYS A 488 18.75 -15.12 24.78
N ARG A 489 17.57 -15.72 24.68
CA ARG A 489 17.37 -17.16 24.38
C ARG A 489 17.43 -17.46 22.87
N LEU A 490 17.81 -18.70 22.54
CA LEU A 490 17.70 -19.24 21.17
C LEU A 490 16.23 -19.34 20.75
N VAL A 491 15.98 -19.05 19.47
CA VAL A 491 14.66 -19.12 18.85
C VAL A 491 14.71 -20.01 17.62
N TYR A 492 13.69 -20.84 17.43
CA TYR A 492 13.51 -21.73 16.29
C TYR A 492 12.30 -21.31 15.47
N PHE A 493 12.32 -21.55 14.15
CA PHE A 493 11.14 -21.42 13.32
C PHE A 493 10.17 -22.57 13.60
N ASN A 494 8.92 -22.26 13.94
CA ASN A 494 7.91 -23.26 14.26
C ASN A 494 7.05 -23.60 13.05
N ARG A 495 6.27 -22.65 12.53
CA ARG A 495 5.45 -22.85 11.32
C ARG A 495 5.67 -21.77 10.29
N ILE A 496 5.56 -22.15 9.01
CA ILE A 496 5.57 -21.23 7.87
C ILE A 496 4.19 -21.27 7.21
N ASN A 497 3.40 -20.24 7.47
CA ASN A 497 2.06 -20.07 6.92
C ASN A 497 2.11 -19.18 5.69
N ILE A 498 1.60 -19.67 4.56
CA ILE A 498 1.52 -18.93 3.30
C ILE A 498 0.03 -18.70 2.99
N THR A 499 -0.33 -17.45 2.70
CA THR A 499 -1.72 -17.04 2.46
C THR A 499 -1.83 -16.08 1.27
N GLY A 500 -2.99 -16.04 0.62
CA GLY A 500 -3.26 -15.17 -0.55
C GLY A 500 -2.82 -15.74 -1.90
N ASN A 501 -2.15 -16.91 -1.91
CA ASN A 501 -1.75 -17.63 -3.12
C ASN A 501 -2.91 -18.46 -3.71
N THR A 502 -3.88 -17.79 -4.32
CA THR A 502 -5.08 -18.43 -4.88
C THR A 502 -4.80 -19.24 -6.15
N LYS A 503 -3.86 -18.80 -6.99
CA LYS A 503 -3.46 -19.47 -8.23
C LYS A 503 -2.13 -20.18 -8.06
N THR A 504 -1.14 -19.52 -7.46
CA THR A 504 0.21 -20.01 -7.22
C THR A 504 0.19 -21.11 -6.18
N ARG A 505 0.75 -22.26 -6.50
CA ARG A 505 0.86 -23.37 -5.55
C ARG A 505 1.80 -22.99 -4.41
N ASP A 506 1.43 -23.37 -3.19
CA ASP A 506 2.22 -23.13 -1.97
C ASP A 506 3.69 -23.52 -2.16
N LYS A 507 3.94 -24.70 -2.76
CA LYS A 507 5.28 -25.22 -3.06
C LYS A 507 6.17 -24.24 -3.86
N VAL A 508 5.59 -23.45 -4.76
CA VAL A 508 6.35 -22.48 -5.56
C VAL A 508 6.89 -21.34 -4.70
N ILE A 509 6.16 -20.95 -3.67
CA ILE A 509 6.61 -19.95 -2.67
C ILE A 509 7.57 -20.63 -1.70
N ARG A 510 7.20 -21.80 -1.17
CA ARG A 510 7.95 -22.51 -0.14
C ARG A 510 9.37 -22.90 -0.57
N ARG A 511 9.57 -23.30 -1.83
CA ARG A 511 10.91 -23.66 -2.36
C ARG A 511 11.88 -22.49 -2.49
N GLU A 512 11.39 -21.25 -2.50
CA GLU A 512 12.24 -20.06 -2.54
C GLU A 512 12.69 -19.62 -1.13
N LEU A 513 12.19 -20.28 -0.08
CA LEU A 513 12.59 -20.00 1.29
C LEU A 513 13.91 -20.71 1.63
N PHE A 514 14.85 -19.96 2.19
CA PHE A 514 16.14 -20.49 2.68
C PHE A 514 16.05 -21.02 4.12
N VAL A 515 14.89 -20.83 4.77
CA VAL A 515 14.55 -21.35 6.09
C VAL A 515 13.51 -22.45 5.95
N VAL A 516 13.61 -23.47 6.80
CA VAL A 516 12.60 -24.52 6.94
C VAL A 516 12.08 -24.56 8.37
N GLU A 517 10.93 -25.18 8.58
CA GLU A 517 10.38 -25.40 9.92
C GLU A 517 11.36 -26.23 10.76
N GLY A 518 11.63 -25.80 11.99
CA GLY A 518 12.62 -26.38 12.89
C GLY A 518 14.03 -25.77 12.79
N ASP A 519 14.33 -24.96 11.76
CA ASP A 519 15.62 -24.26 11.69
C ASP A 519 15.78 -23.27 12.86
N LEU A 520 17.03 -23.07 13.30
CA LEU A 520 17.38 -21.92 14.15
C LEU A 520 17.04 -20.62 13.41
N TYR A 521 16.60 -19.62 14.18
CA TYR A 521 16.35 -18.28 13.63
C TYR A 521 17.59 -17.79 12.90
N ASN A 522 17.40 -17.23 11.71
CA ASN A 522 18.49 -16.66 10.92
C ASN A 522 17.96 -15.52 10.06
N ARG A 523 18.36 -14.29 10.37
CA ARG A 523 17.84 -13.08 9.73
C ARG A 523 18.33 -12.95 8.29
N THR A 524 19.54 -13.41 8.01
CA THR A 524 20.08 -13.43 6.63
C THR A 524 19.25 -14.32 5.72
N LYS A 525 18.97 -15.57 6.12
CA LYS A 525 18.11 -16.49 5.36
C LYS A 525 16.70 -15.94 5.16
N LEU A 526 16.11 -15.28 6.17
CA LEU A 526 14.79 -14.63 6.01
C LEU A 526 14.83 -13.51 4.95
N LYS A 527 15.84 -12.65 5.02
CA LYS A 527 16.04 -11.58 4.05
C LYS A 527 16.24 -12.12 2.64
N ASP A 528 17.07 -13.15 2.49
CA ASP A 528 17.32 -13.80 1.20
C ASP A 528 16.04 -14.47 0.66
N SER A 529 15.21 -15.05 1.53
CA SER A 529 13.91 -15.62 1.18
C SER A 529 12.96 -14.56 0.64
N TYR A 530 12.84 -13.41 1.33
CA TYR A 530 12.05 -12.28 0.86
C TYR A 530 12.53 -11.76 -0.50
N LEU A 531 13.85 -11.61 -0.67
CA LEU A 531 14.45 -11.18 -1.94
C LEU A 531 14.19 -12.19 -3.07
N ALA A 532 14.26 -13.49 -2.80
CA ALA A 532 13.95 -14.54 -3.78
C ALA A 532 12.49 -14.50 -4.22
N LEU A 533 11.55 -14.39 -3.27
CA LEU A 533 10.12 -14.25 -3.57
C LEU A 533 9.81 -13.00 -4.40
N ASN A 534 10.44 -11.86 -4.07
CA ASN A 534 10.25 -10.63 -4.83
C ASN A 534 10.81 -10.73 -6.26
N ARG A 535 11.89 -11.50 -6.46
CA ARG A 535 12.46 -11.77 -7.79
C ARG A 535 11.56 -12.61 -8.69
N LEU A 536 10.64 -13.42 -8.14
CA LEU A 536 9.67 -14.17 -8.93
C LEU A 536 8.76 -13.26 -9.76
N ARG A 537 8.47 -12.04 -9.26
CA ARG A 537 7.52 -11.10 -9.88
C ARG A 537 6.11 -11.66 -10.07
N TYR A 538 5.71 -12.66 -9.28
CA TYR A 538 4.33 -13.21 -9.29
C TYR A 538 3.36 -12.42 -8.40
N PHE A 539 3.91 -11.59 -7.51
CA PHE A 539 3.18 -10.87 -6.49
C PHE A 539 3.34 -9.35 -6.68
N GLU A 540 2.28 -8.59 -6.38
CA GLU A 540 2.30 -7.14 -6.25
C GLU A 540 2.87 -6.74 -4.88
N GLU A 541 2.48 -7.49 -3.85
CA GLU A 541 2.84 -7.25 -2.46
C GLU A 541 3.16 -8.59 -1.76
N ILE A 542 4.19 -8.57 -0.92
CA ILE A 542 4.61 -9.69 -0.09
C ILE A 542 4.75 -9.16 1.34
N ASP A 543 3.78 -9.49 2.18
CA ASP A 543 3.82 -9.23 3.61
C ASP A 543 4.53 -10.40 4.31
N PHE A 544 5.79 -10.19 4.68
CA PHE A 544 6.64 -11.20 5.29
C PHE A 544 6.84 -10.85 6.77
N GLN A 545 6.09 -11.50 7.66
CA GLN A 545 6.10 -11.20 9.08
C GLN A 545 6.55 -12.39 9.92
N THR A 546 7.33 -12.11 10.96
CA THR A 546 7.60 -13.06 12.03
C THR A 546 6.68 -12.74 13.21
N GLN A 547 5.93 -13.73 13.69
CA GLN A 547 5.07 -13.60 14.86
C GLN A 547 5.55 -14.52 15.97
N ARG A 548 5.38 -14.10 17.23
CA ARG A 548 5.72 -14.94 18.38
C ARG A 548 4.95 -16.25 18.29
N GLY A 549 5.68 -17.36 18.40
CA GLY A 549 5.10 -18.69 18.39
C GLY A 549 4.42 -19.03 19.72
N PRO A 550 4.14 -20.31 19.97
CA PRO A 550 3.50 -20.78 21.19
C PRO A 550 4.27 -20.47 22.48
N ASP A 551 5.59 -20.28 22.38
CA ASP A 551 6.49 -19.96 23.48
C ASP A 551 7.55 -18.91 23.07
N GLU A 552 8.37 -18.46 24.02
CA GLU A 552 9.41 -17.45 23.79
C GLU A 552 10.62 -17.94 22.96
N THR A 553 10.71 -19.25 22.71
CA THR A 553 11.79 -19.92 21.97
C THR A 553 11.37 -20.32 20.56
N ARG A 554 10.15 -19.97 20.14
CA ARG A 554 9.61 -20.31 18.83
C ARG A 554 9.00 -19.10 18.17
N THR A 555 9.15 -19.01 16.86
CA THR A 555 8.56 -17.94 16.05
C THR A 555 7.91 -18.55 14.82
N ASP A 556 6.75 -18.04 14.47
CA ASP A 556 6.04 -18.40 13.24
C ASP A 556 6.37 -17.37 12.15
N ILE A 557 6.41 -17.83 10.91
CA ILE A 557 6.56 -16.98 9.72
C ILE A 557 5.22 -16.96 9.00
N ASN A 558 4.63 -15.77 8.87
CA ASN A 558 3.43 -15.55 8.08
C ASN A 558 3.81 -14.79 6.82
N ILE A 559 3.53 -15.41 5.67
CA ILE A 559 3.81 -14.87 4.35
C ILE A 559 2.46 -14.63 3.67
N GLY A 560 1.99 -13.39 3.71
CA GLY A 560 0.82 -12.93 2.96
C GLY A 560 1.26 -12.46 1.58
N VAL A 561 0.67 -12.99 0.51
CA VAL A 561 0.97 -12.55 -0.85
C VAL A 561 -0.27 -12.02 -1.56
N LYS A 562 -0.09 -10.95 -2.32
CA LYS A 562 -1.11 -10.45 -3.25
C LYS A 562 -0.69 -10.78 -4.68
N GLU A 563 -1.32 -11.78 -5.27
CA GLU A 563 -1.01 -12.22 -6.64
C GLU A 563 -1.38 -11.15 -7.69
N LYS A 564 -0.55 -11.03 -8.73
CA LYS A 564 -0.82 -10.16 -9.88
C LYS A 564 -0.87 -10.94 -11.18
N ALA A 565 -1.28 -10.27 -12.26
CA ALA A 565 -1.20 -10.86 -13.60
C ALA A 565 0.26 -11.11 -13.97
N THR A 566 0.57 -12.36 -14.32
CA THR A 566 1.93 -12.81 -14.70
C THR A 566 2.09 -12.98 -16.22
N GLY A 567 1.02 -12.75 -16.98
CA GLY A 567 1.05 -12.71 -18.44
C GLY A 567 1.69 -11.42 -18.93
N MET A 568 2.56 -11.53 -19.92
CA MET A 568 3.32 -10.44 -20.51
C MET A 568 3.21 -10.49 -22.03
N PHE A 569 2.93 -9.34 -22.62
CA PHE A 569 3.02 -9.13 -24.05
C PHE A 569 4.15 -8.14 -24.32
N SER A 570 5.10 -8.55 -25.15
CA SER A 570 6.28 -7.75 -25.51
C SER A 570 6.30 -7.53 -27.02
N LEU A 571 6.49 -6.28 -27.42
CA LEU A 571 6.75 -5.88 -28.80
C LEU A 571 8.17 -5.31 -28.88
N GLY A 572 8.90 -5.67 -29.93
CA GLY A 572 10.22 -5.11 -30.19
C GLY A 572 10.42 -4.83 -31.67
N ALA A 573 11.21 -3.80 -31.98
CA ALA A 573 11.61 -3.46 -33.34
C ALA A 573 13.11 -3.18 -33.41
N GLY A 574 13.79 -3.67 -34.44
CA GLY A 574 15.22 -3.48 -34.60
C GLY A 574 15.61 -3.32 -36.06
N TYR A 575 16.77 -2.72 -36.29
CA TYR A 575 17.42 -2.64 -37.58
C TYR A 575 18.92 -2.89 -37.41
N SER A 576 19.44 -3.88 -38.12
CA SER A 576 20.88 -4.12 -38.20
C SER A 576 21.31 -4.23 -39.66
N ALA A 577 22.60 -4.08 -39.91
CA ALA A 577 23.12 -4.27 -41.26
C ALA A 577 22.89 -5.71 -41.79
N LEU A 578 22.87 -6.69 -40.88
CA LEU A 578 22.74 -8.11 -41.16
C LEU A 578 21.29 -8.54 -41.36
N ASP A 579 20.42 -8.22 -40.40
CA ASP A 579 19.03 -8.70 -40.37
C ASP A 579 18.04 -7.69 -40.96
N GLN A 580 18.50 -6.49 -41.30
CA GLN A 580 17.67 -5.36 -41.73
C GLN A 580 16.56 -5.07 -40.71
N ALA A 581 15.41 -4.55 -41.15
CA ALA A 581 14.29 -4.27 -40.26
C ALA A 581 13.65 -5.57 -39.75
N VAL A 582 13.56 -5.71 -38.43
CA VAL A 582 12.95 -6.86 -37.75
C VAL A 582 11.90 -6.35 -36.77
N LEU A 583 10.70 -6.90 -36.87
CA LEU A 583 9.64 -6.76 -35.87
C LEU A 583 9.54 -8.05 -35.07
N SER A 584 9.40 -7.94 -33.76
CA SER A 584 9.21 -9.10 -32.88
C SER A 584 8.01 -8.89 -31.98
N ALA A 585 7.25 -9.96 -31.78
CA ALA A 585 6.16 -10.05 -30.84
C ALA A 585 6.33 -11.30 -29.98
N GLN A 586 6.11 -11.16 -28.68
CA GLN A 586 6.18 -12.27 -27.74
C GLN A 586 4.99 -12.21 -26.79
N VAL A 587 4.33 -13.35 -26.61
CA VAL A 587 3.39 -13.59 -25.52
C VAL A 587 4.05 -14.57 -24.56
N SER A 588 4.18 -14.19 -23.30
CA SER A 588 4.77 -15.04 -22.27
C SER A 588 3.82 -15.13 -21.08
N GLN A 589 3.55 -16.34 -20.62
CA GLN A 589 2.82 -16.59 -19.39
C GLN A 589 3.83 -17.10 -18.36
N GLN A 590 4.24 -16.23 -17.45
CA GLN A 590 5.01 -16.63 -16.27
C GLN A 590 4.06 -17.30 -15.25
N ASN A 591 4.61 -18.17 -14.40
CA ASN A 591 3.84 -18.93 -13.41
C ASN A 591 2.64 -19.68 -14.02
N LEU A 592 2.85 -20.36 -15.14
CA LEU A 592 1.83 -21.11 -15.87
C LEU A 592 1.11 -22.08 -14.93
N PHE A 593 -0.23 -21.98 -14.86
CA PHE A 593 -1.10 -22.75 -13.96
C PHE A 593 -0.68 -22.73 -12.48
N GLY A 594 0.02 -21.68 -12.05
CA GLY A 594 0.50 -21.55 -10.67
C GLY A 594 1.67 -22.45 -10.30
N ARG A 595 2.39 -23.01 -11.28
CA ARG A 595 3.50 -23.97 -11.06
C ARG A 595 4.90 -23.33 -11.06
N GLY A 596 4.99 -22.01 -11.26
CA GLY A 596 6.26 -21.30 -11.44
C GLY A 596 6.95 -21.58 -12.78
N GLN A 597 6.29 -22.30 -13.68
CA GLN A 597 6.74 -22.59 -15.05
C GLN A 597 6.50 -21.38 -15.95
N THR A 598 7.29 -21.23 -17.01
CA THR A 598 7.09 -20.16 -18.00
C THR A 598 6.88 -20.76 -19.38
N LEU A 599 5.81 -20.35 -20.07
CA LEU A 599 5.59 -20.67 -21.47
C LEU A 599 5.64 -19.38 -22.28
N SER A 600 6.43 -19.36 -23.34
CA SER A 600 6.59 -18.20 -24.21
C SER A 600 6.42 -18.59 -25.66
N LEU A 601 5.70 -17.76 -26.40
CA LEU A 601 5.53 -17.83 -27.84
C LEU A 601 6.13 -16.56 -28.42
N LYS A 602 7.12 -16.70 -29.30
CA LYS A 602 7.81 -15.57 -29.93
C LYS A 602 7.76 -15.71 -31.44
N ALA A 603 7.45 -14.62 -32.11
CA ALA A 603 7.59 -14.46 -33.54
C ALA A 603 8.48 -13.25 -33.83
N SER A 604 9.54 -13.45 -34.59
CA SER A 604 10.38 -12.39 -35.13
C SER A 604 10.31 -12.44 -36.65
N VAL A 605 9.87 -11.36 -37.29
CA VAL A 605 9.70 -11.26 -38.74
C VAL A 605 10.51 -10.08 -39.25
N GLY A 606 11.37 -10.32 -40.23
CA GLY A 606 12.14 -9.31 -40.94
C GLY A 606 12.30 -9.68 -42.40
N SER A 607 12.92 -8.79 -43.18
CA SER A 607 13.09 -8.99 -44.63
C SER A 607 14.07 -10.11 -44.99
N ARG A 608 15.06 -10.40 -44.13
CA ARG A 608 16.09 -11.43 -44.33
C ARG A 608 15.93 -12.66 -43.44
N PHE A 609 15.00 -12.64 -42.48
CA PHE A 609 14.91 -13.64 -41.44
C PHE A 609 13.50 -13.70 -40.85
N THR A 610 13.00 -14.90 -40.60
CA THR A 610 11.78 -15.15 -39.81
C THR A 610 12.06 -16.27 -38.80
N LEU A 611 11.66 -16.07 -37.55
CA LEU A 611 11.80 -17.04 -36.47
C LEU A 611 10.49 -17.15 -35.69
N TYR A 612 10.00 -18.37 -35.59
CA TYR A 612 8.96 -18.75 -34.63
C TYR A 612 9.60 -19.63 -33.56
N ASP A 613 9.37 -19.29 -32.30
CA ASP A 613 9.94 -19.99 -31.15
C ASP A 613 8.86 -20.24 -30.09
N ILE A 614 8.76 -21.49 -29.65
CA ILE A 614 7.95 -21.91 -28.51
C ILE A 614 8.92 -22.38 -27.43
N SER A 615 8.89 -21.71 -26.30
CA SER A 615 9.83 -21.94 -25.20
C SER A 615 9.08 -22.27 -23.91
N PHE A 616 9.39 -23.40 -23.30
CA PHE A 616 8.89 -23.83 -21.99
C PHE A 616 10.05 -23.94 -21.01
N ALA A 617 9.92 -23.29 -19.85
CA ALA A 617 10.93 -23.32 -18.80
C ALA A 617 10.34 -23.81 -17.46
N GLU A 618 10.98 -24.81 -16.87
CA GLU A 618 10.73 -25.31 -15.51
C GLU A 618 11.96 -25.03 -14.63
N PRO A 619 11.90 -24.02 -13.73
CA PRO A 619 13.06 -23.60 -12.94
C PRO A 619 13.51 -24.61 -11.87
N TRP A 620 12.64 -25.53 -11.44
CA TRP A 620 12.93 -26.52 -10.39
C TRP A 620 12.51 -27.94 -10.82
N LEU A 621 13.16 -28.47 -11.85
CA LEU A 621 12.88 -29.83 -12.34
C LEU A 621 13.19 -30.85 -11.23
N PHE A 622 12.27 -31.80 -10.98
CA PHE A 622 12.38 -32.79 -9.89
C PHE A 622 12.53 -32.18 -8.48
N ASP A 623 12.04 -30.96 -8.27
CA ASP A 623 12.11 -30.22 -7.00
C ASP A 623 13.52 -29.88 -6.51
N ILE A 624 14.51 -30.05 -7.36
CA ILE A 624 15.86 -29.53 -7.18
C ILE A 624 16.00 -28.23 -8.00
N PRO A 625 16.92 -27.32 -7.67
CA PRO A 625 17.15 -26.08 -8.42
C PRO A 625 17.83 -26.34 -9.78
N LEU A 626 17.40 -27.39 -10.48
CA LEU A 626 17.77 -27.76 -11.83
C LEU A 626 16.83 -27.04 -12.80
N ARG A 627 17.30 -25.93 -13.34
CA ARG A 627 16.57 -25.15 -14.35
C ARG A 627 16.54 -25.96 -15.63
N SER A 628 15.37 -26.17 -16.19
CA SER A 628 15.20 -26.85 -17.47
C SER A 628 14.48 -25.93 -18.44
N LYS A 629 14.97 -25.88 -19.68
CA LYS A 629 14.38 -25.13 -20.78
C LYS A 629 14.20 -26.07 -21.95
N PHE A 630 13.06 -25.97 -22.62
CA PHE A 630 12.71 -26.72 -23.80
C PHE A 630 12.27 -25.74 -24.86
N ASP A 631 12.89 -25.80 -26.02
CA ASP A 631 12.66 -24.86 -27.12
C ASP A 631 12.33 -25.66 -28.38
N ILE A 632 11.32 -25.21 -29.11
CA ILE A 632 11.00 -25.67 -30.46
C ILE A 632 11.00 -24.44 -31.35
N TRP A 633 11.78 -24.47 -32.41
CA TRP A 633 11.89 -23.34 -33.32
C TRP A 633 11.70 -23.74 -34.78
N ASN A 634 11.26 -22.76 -35.55
CA ASN A 634 11.30 -22.76 -37.00
C ASN A 634 11.91 -21.43 -37.47
N LEU A 635 12.97 -21.54 -38.25
CA LEU A 635 13.83 -20.46 -38.69
C LEU A 635 13.91 -20.50 -40.22
N TYR A 636 13.54 -19.39 -40.85
CA TYR A 636 13.86 -19.09 -42.24
C TYR A 636 14.89 -17.96 -42.28
N ARG A 637 15.96 -18.12 -43.04
CA ARG A 637 16.97 -17.07 -43.23
C ARG A 637 17.44 -17.01 -44.68
N GLU A 638 17.51 -15.79 -45.20
CA GLU A 638 18.04 -15.50 -46.53
C GLU A 638 19.43 -14.89 -46.41
N TYR A 639 20.44 -15.66 -46.83
CA TYR A 639 21.80 -15.18 -47.00
C TYR A 639 21.97 -14.64 -48.43
N ASP A 640 23.07 -13.93 -48.68
CA ASP A 640 23.33 -13.34 -50.00
C ASP A 640 23.42 -14.39 -51.12
N ALA A 641 23.88 -15.61 -50.81
CA ALA A 641 24.14 -16.66 -51.79
C ALA A 641 23.20 -17.87 -51.74
N TYR A 642 22.41 -18.01 -50.66
CA TYR A 642 21.52 -19.17 -50.44
C TYR A 642 20.44 -18.87 -49.39
N LYS A 643 19.43 -19.74 -49.31
CA LYS A 643 18.41 -19.71 -48.26
C LYS A 643 18.54 -20.92 -47.33
N LEU A 644 18.26 -20.69 -46.05
CA LEU A 644 18.31 -21.69 -44.99
C LEU A 644 16.93 -21.82 -44.33
N ASP A 645 16.38 -23.02 -44.36
CA ASP A 645 15.26 -23.42 -43.50
C ASP A 645 15.82 -24.31 -42.39
N SER A 646 15.61 -23.94 -41.14
CA SER A 646 16.02 -24.71 -39.97
C SER A 646 14.84 -24.92 -39.04
N SER A 647 14.60 -26.17 -38.66
CA SER A 647 13.61 -26.49 -37.63
C SER A 647 14.22 -27.44 -36.64
N GLY A 648 13.94 -27.25 -35.36
CA GLY A 648 14.61 -28.04 -34.35
C GLY A 648 13.99 -27.99 -32.98
N PHE A 649 14.57 -28.82 -32.12
CA PHE A 649 14.27 -28.96 -30.72
C PHE A 649 15.55 -28.80 -29.92
N GLY A 650 15.43 -28.12 -28.79
CA GLY A 650 16.54 -27.87 -27.88
C GLY A 650 16.08 -28.09 -26.46
N THR A 651 16.96 -28.66 -25.64
CA THR A 651 16.76 -28.66 -24.19
C THR A 651 18.04 -28.25 -23.49
N VAL A 652 17.91 -27.48 -22.42
CA VAL A 652 19.04 -27.03 -21.59
C VAL A 652 18.70 -27.25 -20.13
N LEU A 653 19.58 -27.97 -19.44
CA LEU A 653 19.59 -28.16 -17.99
C LEU A 653 20.66 -27.26 -17.38
N GLY A 654 20.32 -26.49 -16.36
CA GLY A 654 21.21 -25.55 -15.67
C GLY A 654 21.16 -25.72 -14.16
N TYR A 655 22.32 -25.87 -13.53
CA TYR A 655 22.44 -26.05 -12.08
C TYR A 655 23.38 -25.00 -11.47
N PRO A 656 22.94 -24.26 -10.43
CA PRO A 656 23.79 -23.28 -9.75
C PRO A 656 24.87 -24.00 -8.92
N LEU A 657 26.12 -23.93 -9.36
CA LEU A 657 27.27 -24.53 -8.68
C LEU A 657 27.75 -23.68 -7.50
N SER A 658 27.58 -22.35 -7.60
CA SER A 658 27.81 -21.41 -6.50
C SER A 658 26.94 -20.15 -6.69
N LYS A 659 27.03 -19.18 -5.78
CA LYS A 659 26.27 -17.91 -5.85
C LYS A 659 26.38 -17.20 -7.20
N TYR A 660 27.53 -17.28 -7.86
CA TYR A 660 27.79 -16.60 -9.14
C TYR A 660 28.07 -17.56 -10.29
N VAL A 661 28.22 -18.86 -10.05
CA VAL A 661 28.62 -19.85 -11.06
C VAL A 661 27.48 -20.81 -11.34
N THR A 662 27.10 -20.94 -12.62
CA THR A 662 26.09 -21.89 -13.09
C THR A 662 26.68 -22.77 -14.18
N GLY A 663 26.47 -24.09 -14.07
CA GLY A 663 26.81 -25.06 -15.12
C GLY A 663 25.57 -25.41 -15.93
N TYR A 664 25.73 -25.59 -17.23
CA TYR A 664 24.68 -25.94 -18.16
C TYR A 664 25.07 -27.14 -19.01
N VAL A 665 24.11 -28.02 -19.25
CA VAL A 665 24.18 -29.11 -20.22
C VAL A 665 23.01 -28.93 -21.19
N GLY A 666 23.30 -28.76 -22.48
CA GLY A 666 22.28 -28.57 -23.50
C GLY A 666 22.35 -29.63 -24.58
N TYR A 667 21.20 -30.06 -25.09
CA TYR A 667 21.08 -30.92 -26.27
C TYR A 667 20.30 -30.19 -27.36
N ARG A 668 20.79 -30.25 -28.60
CA ARG A 668 20.18 -29.63 -29.77
C ARG A 668 20.01 -30.68 -30.87
N LEU A 669 18.81 -30.72 -31.45
CA LEU A 669 18.49 -31.49 -32.65
C LEU A 669 17.85 -30.56 -33.68
N SER A 670 18.41 -30.45 -34.88
CA SER A 670 17.85 -29.64 -35.97
C SER A 670 17.89 -30.35 -37.31
N SER A 671 16.90 -30.07 -38.15
CA SER A 671 16.90 -30.35 -39.58
C SER A 671 17.11 -29.03 -40.32
N ASP A 672 18.20 -28.95 -41.05
CA ASP A 672 18.71 -27.74 -41.69
C ASP A 672 18.76 -27.99 -43.22
N THR A 673 17.97 -27.24 -43.98
CA THR A 673 17.88 -27.36 -45.44
C THR A 673 18.46 -26.12 -46.11
N VAL A 674 19.54 -26.32 -46.87
CA VAL A 674 20.17 -25.31 -47.72
C VAL A 674 19.57 -25.41 -49.14
N LYS A 675 18.94 -24.34 -49.60
CA LYS A 675 18.23 -24.31 -50.90
C LYS A 675 18.37 -22.96 -51.60
N GLU A 676 17.89 -22.89 -52.84
CA GLU A 676 17.90 -21.67 -53.68
C GLU A 676 19.30 -21.02 -53.72
N ILE A 677 20.30 -21.83 -54.03
CA ILE A 677 21.70 -21.43 -54.10
C ILE A 677 21.95 -20.72 -55.43
N LEU A 678 22.59 -19.55 -55.41
CA LEU A 678 22.95 -18.83 -56.63
C LEU A 678 23.96 -19.62 -57.48
N ASP A 679 23.86 -19.50 -58.80
CA ASP A 679 24.84 -20.12 -59.72
C ASP A 679 26.26 -19.59 -59.52
N SER A 680 26.39 -18.34 -59.07
CA SER A 680 27.67 -17.71 -58.72
C SER A 680 28.16 -18.02 -57.30
N ALA A 681 27.42 -18.83 -56.52
CA ALA A 681 27.79 -19.14 -55.14
C ALA A 681 29.07 -19.97 -55.07
N SER A 682 29.78 -19.82 -53.96
CA SER A 682 30.98 -20.60 -53.65
C SER A 682 30.74 -22.11 -53.72
N ILE A 683 31.75 -22.86 -54.15
CA ILE A 683 31.71 -24.33 -54.17
C ILE A 683 31.45 -24.91 -52.77
N TYR A 684 31.93 -24.24 -51.71
CA TYR A 684 31.69 -24.66 -50.34
C TYR A 684 30.19 -24.65 -49.99
N ILE A 685 29.44 -23.67 -50.50
CA ILE A 685 27.98 -23.57 -50.31
C ILE A 685 27.27 -24.63 -51.15
N LYS A 686 27.65 -24.77 -52.42
CA LYS A 686 27.04 -25.74 -53.34
C LYS A 686 27.15 -27.18 -52.86
N ARG A 687 28.25 -27.56 -52.20
CA ARG A 687 28.43 -28.92 -51.63
C ARG A 687 27.53 -29.20 -50.44
N GLN A 688 26.97 -28.18 -49.80
CA GLN A 688 26.10 -28.30 -48.64
C GLN A 688 24.60 -28.21 -49.00
N ALA A 689 24.26 -28.27 -50.30
CA ALA A 689 22.89 -28.24 -50.77
C ALA A 689 22.06 -29.44 -50.25
N GLY A 690 20.80 -29.19 -49.92
CA GLY A 690 19.88 -30.23 -49.45
C GLY A 690 19.66 -30.20 -47.94
N ASN A 691 19.09 -31.28 -47.41
CA ASN A 691 18.73 -31.41 -46.00
C ASN A 691 19.85 -32.09 -45.22
N THR A 692 20.14 -31.58 -44.03
CA THR A 692 21.11 -32.15 -43.09
C THR A 692 20.51 -32.15 -41.69
N THR A 693 20.79 -33.21 -40.94
CA THR A 693 20.41 -33.33 -39.53
C THR A 693 21.60 -33.03 -38.64
N SER A 694 21.44 -32.08 -37.72
CA SER A 694 22.44 -31.76 -36.69
C SER A 694 21.96 -32.22 -35.32
N SER A 695 22.77 -33.00 -34.63
CA SER A 695 22.51 -33.52 -33.28
C SER A 695 23.75 -33.29 -32.42
N GLY A 696 23.61 -32.47 -31.38
CA GLY A 696 24.75 -31.98 -30.62
C GLY A 696 24.48 -31.80 -29.12
N LEU A 697 25.54 -32.00 -28.32
CA LEU A 697 25.54 -31.79 -26.89
C LEU A 697 26.48 -30.62 -26.55
N SER A 698 26.06 -29.76 -25.63
CA SER A 698 26.79 -28.59 -25.19
C SER A 698 26.97 -28.58 -23.68
N PHE A 699 28.14 -28.15 -23.23
CA PHE A 699 28.49 -27.93 -21.84
C PHE A 699 28.95 -26.49 -21.70
N THR A 700 28.29 -25.72 -20.83
CA THR A 700 28.64 -24.32 -20.60
C THR A 700 28.79 -24.05 -19.12
N VAL A 701 29.85 -23.36 -18.73
CA VAL A 701 30.02 -22.84 -17.36
C VAL A 701 30.06 -21.32 -17.44
N THR A 702 29.17 -20.67 -16.70
CA THR A 702 29.06 -19.21 -16.66
C THR A 702 29.27 -18.70 -15.24
N ARG A 703 30.11 -17.68 -15.09
CA ARG A 703 30.26 -16.88 -13.87
C ARG A 703 29.71 -15.47 -14.12
N ASP A 704 28.66 -15.07 -13.41
CA ASP A 704 28.05 -13.75 -13.54
C ASP A 704 27.99 -13.04 -12.17
N SER A 705 28.69 -11.92 -12.06
CA SER A 705 28.69 -11.06 -10.87
C SER A 705 28.32 -9.61 -11.21
N THR A 706 27.60 -9.41 -12.31
CA THR A 706 27.12 -8.08 -12.74
C THR A 706 26.00 -7.57 -11.83
N ASP A 707 25.91 -6.25 -11.69
CA ASP A 707 24.92 -5.56 -10.88
C ASP A 707 23.55 -5.42 -11.57
N ASP A 708 23.56 -5.23 -12.88
CA ASP A 708 22.37 -5.15 -13.73
C ASP A 708 22.51 -6.09 -14.93
N THR A 709 21.42 -6.73 -15.34
CA THR A 709 21.44 -7.73 -16.42
C THR A 709 21.44 -7.13 -17.84
N ILE A 710 21.02 -5.88 -18.00
CA ILE A 710 20.83 -5.20 -19.29
C ILE A 710 21.94 -4.16 -19.53
N PHE A 711 22.15 -3.22 -18.60
CA PHE A 711 23.22 -2.21 -18.66
C PHE A 711 24.08 -2.22 -17.39
N PRO A 712 24.90 -3.27 -17.18
CA PRO A 712 25.80 -3.38 -16.04
C PRO A 712 26.68 -2.14 -15.87
N SER A 713 26.94 -1.76 -14.61
CA SER A 713 27.89 -0.72 -14.25
C SER A 713 29.13 -1.25 -13.51
N THR A 714 29.02 -2.44 -12.92
CA THR A 714 30.11 -3.08 -12.19
C THR A 714 30.05 -4.60 -12.32
N GLY A 715 31.19 -5.26 -12.07
CA GLY A 715 31.31 -6.72 -12.07
C GLY A 715 31.72 -7.31 -13.42
N SER A 716 31.55 -8.63 -13.56
CA SER A 716 31.95 -9.33 -14.77
C SER A 716 31.06 -10.53 -15.08
N LYS A 717 30.97 -10.84 -16.38
CA LYS A 717 30.28 -12.02 -16.92
C LYS A 717 31.23 -12.81 -17.79
N ASN A 718 31.52 -14.03 -17.37
CA ASN A 718 32.49 -14.92 -18.03
C ASN A 718 31.79 -16.23 -18.38
N SER A 719 32.07 -16.76 -19.56
CA SER A 719 31.47 -18.02 -20.01
C SER A 719 32.48 -18.83 -20.82
N VAL A 720 32.52 -20.13 -20.58
CA VAL A 720 33.26 -21.11 -21.38
C VAL A 720 32.26 -22.17 -21.84
N SER A 721 32.29 -22.51 -23.12
CA SER A 721 31.36 -23.46 -23.74
C SER A 721 32.11 -24.47 -24.61
N LEU A 722 31.67 -25.72 -24.55
CA LEU A 722 32.05 -26.81 -25.44
C LEU A 722 30.78 -27.34 -26.08
N GLU A 723 30.75 -27.48 -27.39
CA GLU A 723 29.67 -28.12 -28.14
C GLU A 723 30.26 -29.21 -29.04
N TYR A 724 29.68 -30.41 -28.99
CA TYR A 724 30.09 -31.56 -29.77
C TYR A 724 28.89 -32.09 -30.55
N THR A 725 29.06 -32.26 -31.86
CA THR A 725 28.00 -32.62 -32.80
C THR A 725 28.40 -33.85 -33.61
N GLY A 726 27.45 -34.75 -33.89
CA GLY A 726 27.66 -35.96 -34.69
C GLY A 726 28.19 -37.16 -33.89
N GLY A 727 28.89 -38.08 -34.56
CA GLY A 727 29.40 -39.33 -33.99
C GLY A 727 28.33 -40.13 -33.22
N PRO A 728 28.52 -40.39 -31.90
CA PRO A 728 27.56 -41.15 -31.10
C PRO A 728 26.17 -40.50 -30.98
N LEU A 729 26.05 -39.20 -31.29
CA LEU A 729 24.79 -38.45 -31.23
C LEU A 729 23.94 -38.59 -32.49
N MET A 730 24.44 -39.29 -33.52
CA MET A 730 23.78 -39.57 -34.80
C MET A 730 23.26 -38.30 -35.50
N GLY A 731 24.06 -37.79 -36.44
CA GLY A 731 23.74 -36.62 -37.26
C GLY A 731 24.61 -36.58 -38.53
N ASP A 732 24.11 -35.89 -39.55
CA ASP A 732 24.79 -35.76 -40.85
C ASP A 732 26.02 -34.87 -40.74
N VAL A 733 26.00 -33.89 -39.83
CA VAL A 733 27.10 -32.97 -39.56
C VAL A 733 27.91 -33.40 -38.33
N SER A 734 29.23 -33.20 -38.34
CA SER A 734 30.07 -33.50 -37.18
C SER A 734 31.20 -32.49 -37.01
N TYR A 735 31.18 -31.80 -35.86
CA TYR A 735 32.18 -30.81 -35.49
C TYR A 735 32.26 -30.67 -33.96
N THR A 736 33.34 -30.09 -33.48
CA THR A 736 33.49 -29.66 -32.09
C THR A 736 33.75 -28.16 -32.05
N ARG A 737 32.99 -27.43 -31.23
CA ARG A 737 33.07 -25.97 -31.07
C ARG A 737 33.47 -25.63 -29.63
N TYR A 738 34.52 -24.85 -29.49
CA TYR A 738 35.02 -24.30 -28.25
C TYR A 738 34.79 -22.80 -28.26
N GLY A 739 34.19 -22.27 -27.20
CA GLY A 739 33.92 -20.85 -27.06
C GLY A 739 34.32 -20.34 -25.68
N ALA A 740 34.86 -19.13 -25.64
CA ALA A 740 35.03 -18.38 -24.40
C ALA A 740 34.65 -16.92 -24.61
N SER A 741 33.96 -16.35 -23.63
CA SER A 741 33.60 -14.94 -23.61
C SER A 741 33.80 -14.34 -22.22
N SER A 742 34.26 -13.10 -22.17
CA SER A 742 34.52 -12.39 -20.93
C SER A 742 34.11 -10.93 -21.08
N ALA A 743 33.30 -10.43 -20.15
CA ALA A 743 32.86 -9.03 -20.10
C ALA A 743 33.15 -8.46 -18.71
N TRP A 744 33.77 -7.29 -18.64
CA TRP A 744 34.15 -6.60 -17.42
C TRP A 744 33.64 -5.16 -17.45
N PHE A 745 33.09 -4.70 -16.34
CA PHE A 745 32.55 -3.35 -16.19
C PHE A 745 33.20 -2.68 -14.99
N PHE A 746 33.86 -1.56 -15.24
CA PHE A 746 34.60 -0.80 -14.25
C PHE A 746 33.89 0.55 -14.03
N PRO A 747 33.27 0.77 -12.85
CA PRO A 747 32.71 2.07 -12.54
C PRO A 747 33.83 3.10 -12.38
N LEU A 748 33.65 4.26 -12.99
CA LEU A 748 34.55 5.41 -12.96
C LEU A 748 33.84 6.61 -12.31
N PRO A 749 34.56 7.69 -11.93
CA PRO A 749 33.95 8.90 -11.39
C PRO A 749 32.83 9.46 -12.29
N LEU A 750 31.96 10.28 -11.71
CA LEU A 750 30.84 10.96 -12.39
C LEU A 750 29.76 10.00 -12.97
N ASP A 751 29.57 8.84 -12.34
CA ASP A 751 28.62 7.79 -12.76
C ASP A 751 28.92 7.25 -14.18
N THR A 752 30.18 7.26 -14.59
CA THR A 752 30.63 6.72 -15.88
C THR A 752 31.14 5.29 -15.72
N VAL A 753 31.17 4.52 -16.81
CA VAL A 753 31.55 3.10 -16.79
C VAL A 753 32.46 2.81 -17.97
N PHE A 754 33.58 2.14 -17.72
CA PHE A 754 34.39 1.55 -18.77
C PHE A 754 34.09 0.06 -18.87
N GLY A 755 33.64 -0.37 -20.05
CA GLY A 755 33.29 -1.77 -20.35
C GLY A 755 34.30 -2.38 -21.32
N VAL A 756 34.72 -3.62 -21.04
CA VAL A 756 35.53 -4.41 -21.96
C VAL A 756 34.86 -5.76 -22.18
N ARG A 757 34.63 -6.15 -23.43
CA ARG A 757 34.12 -7.47 -23.79
C ARG A 757 35.10 -8.15 -24.73
N GLY A 758 35.32 -9.43 -24.54
CA GLY A 758 36.12 -10.29 -25.40
C GLY A 758 35.39 -11.58 -25.73
N ARG A 759 35.51 -12.07 -26.96
CA ARG A 759 35.01 -13.37 -27.42
C ARG A 759 36.09 -14.04 -28.25
N ILE A 760 36.34 -15.31 -27.97
CA ILE A 760 37.22 -16.17 -28.74
C ILE A 760 36.50 -17.49 -29.02
N GLY A 761 36.69 -18.04 -30.22
CA GLY A 761 36.06 -19.29 -30.62
C GLY A 761 36.96 -20.09 -31.55
N TYR A 762 36.86 -21.40 -31.44
CA TYR A 762 37.59 -22.37 -32.23
C TYR A 762 36.68 -23.54 -32.58
N MET A 763 36.62 -23.90 -33.86
CA MET A 763 35.85 -25.03 -34.38
C MET A 763 36.77 -25.99 -35.10
N THR A 764 36.54 -27.28 -34.89
CA THR A 764 37.18 -28.34 -35.65
C THR A 764 36.13 -29.24 -36.28
N ALA A 765 36.33 -29.55 -37.56
CA ALA A 765 35.64 -30.65 -38.22
C ALA A 765 35.99 -31.96 -37.51
N ASN A 766 35.03 -32.88 -37.47
CA ASN A 766 35.21 -34.26 -36.99
C ASN A 766 34.89 -35.23 -38.14
N GLU A 767 35.33 -36.48 -38.03
CA GLU A 767 34.93 -37.58 -38.95
C GLU A 767 35.18 -37.30 -40.45
N GLY A 768 36.11 -36.40 -40.78
CA GLY A 768 36.37 -35.99 -42.17
C GLY A 768 35.23 -35.22 -42.84
N LYS A 769 34.24 -34.73 -42.07
CA LYS A 769 33.11 -33.94 -42.56
C LYS A 769 33.42 -32.44 -42.49
N ASP A 770 32.94 -31.67 -43.46
CA ASP A 770 33.07 -30.21 -43.43
C ASP A 770 32.12 -29.58 -42.39
N VAL A 771 32.58 -28.52 -41.73
CA VAL A 771 31.72 -27.70 -40.86
C VAL A 771 30.73 -26.92 -41.74
N PRO A 772 29.40 -27.03 -41.50
CA PRO A 772 28.41 -26.30 -42.27
C PRO A 772 28.65 -24.79 -42.22
N ILE A 773 28.49 -24.11 -43.35
CA ILE A 773 28.81 -22.68 -43.50
C ILE A 773 27.93 -21.81 -42.61
N TYR A 774 26.67 -22.19 -42.40
CA TYR A 774 25.76 -21.50 -41.49
C TYR A 774 26.11 -21.70 -39.99
N GLU A 775 26.98 -22.66 -39.65
CA GLU A 775 27.50 -22.87 -38.29
C GLU A 775 28.88 -22.20 -38.07
N ARG A 776 29.53 -21.68 -39.12
CA ARG A 776 30.83 -21.01 -39.00
C ARG A 776 30.70 -19.63 -38.33
N TYR A 777 31.83 -19.06 -37.91
CA TYR A 777 31.85 -17.77 -37.25
C TYR A 777 31.84 -16.59 -38.23
N TYR A 778 30.84 -15.73 -38.05
CA TYR A 778 30.72 -14.43 -38.71
C TYR A 778 30.74 -13.34 -37.65
N LEU A 779 31.52 -12.29 -37.91
CA LEU A 779 31.49 -11.06 -37.14
C LEU A 779 30.80 -9.95 -37.93
N GLY A 780 30.49 -8.83 -37.29
CA GLY A 780 29.65 -7.76 -37.83
C GLY A 780 28.35 -7.55 -37.04
N GLY A 781 27.78 -6.36 -37.19
CA GLY A 781 26.53 -5.92 -36.59
C GLY A 781 26.64 -5.49 -35.13
N ILE A 782 25.49 -5.09 -34.57
CA ILE A 782 25.35 -4.41 -33.28
C ILE A 782 25.90 -5.16 -32.05
N ASN A 783 26.17 -6.46 -32.19
CA ASN A 783 26.62 -7.37 -31.12
C ASN A 783 28.07 -7.85 -31.28
N SER A 784 28.79 -7.42 -32.33
CA SER A 784 30.21 -7.72 -32.48
C SER A 784 31.00 -6.53 -33.01
N LEU A 785 31.06 -6.30 -34.33
CA LEU A 785 31.76 -5.17 -34.93
C LEU A 785 30.74 -4.17 -35.49
N ARG A 786 30.37 -3.18 -34.67
CA ARG A 786 29.36 -2.17 -35.05
C ARG A 786 29.84 -1.35 -36.25
N GLY A 787 28.96 -1.12 -37.22
CA GLY A 787 29.33 -0.44 -38.46
C GLY A 787 29.72 -1.40 -39.61
N LEU A 788 30.13 -2.63 -39.31
CA LEU A 788 30.40 -3.67 -40.31
C LEU A 788 29.21 -4.60 -40.44
N ARG A 789 28.87 -5.04 -41.66
CA ARG A 789 27.76 -5.98 -41.88
C ARG A 789 28.15 -7.41 -41.56
N GLU A 790 29.22 -7.87 -42.19
CA GLU A 790 29.66 -9.25 -42.14
C GLU A 790 31.18 -9.30 -42.38
N VAL A 791 31.89 -10.00 -41.51
CA VAL A 791 33.36 -10.09 -41.46
C VAL A 791 33.75 -11.55 -41.28
N GLY A 792 34.59 -12.02 -42.18
CA GLY A 792 35.23 -13.33 -42.12
C GLY A 792 35.97 -13.68 -43.43
N PRO A 793 36.47 -14.92 -43.54
CA PRO A 793 37.11 -15.42 -44.75
C PRO A 793 36.19 -15.33 -45.95
N LYS A 794 36.75 -14.95 -47.10
CA LYS A 794 36.07 -14.92 -48.39
C LYS A 794 36.62 -16.02 -49.28
N ASP A 795 35.74 -16.65 -50.06
CA ASP A 795 36.14 -17.53 -51.15
C ASP A 795 36.88 -16.69 -52.23
N PRO A 796 38.16 -16.99 -52.54
CA PRO A 796 38.92 -16.24 -53.53
C PRO A 796 38.29 -16.23 -54.93
N ALA A 797 37.53 -17.27 -55.28
CA ALA A 797 36.94 -17.41 -56.62
C ALA A 797 35.66 -16.57 -56.79
N THR A 798 34.86 -16.45 -55.73
CA THR A 798 33.53 -15.82 -55.80
C THR A 798 33.42 -14.52 -55.00
N GLY A 799 34.39 -14.24 -54.12
CA GLY A 799 34.35 -13.10 -53.18
C GLY A 799 33.31 -13.25 -52.06
N THR A 800 32.58 -14.36 -52.01
CA THR A 800 31.53 -14.65 -51.01
C THR A 800 32.15 -14.88 -49.64
N VAL A 801 31.59 -14.29 -48.58
CA VAL A 801 32.02 -14.58 -47.20
C VAL A 801 31.53 -15.98 -46.81
N ILE A 802 32.44 -16.85 -46.38
CA ILE A 802 32.14 -18.25 -46.03
C ILE A 802 32.23 -18.54 -44.52
N GLY A 803 32.59 -17.53 -43.72
CA GLY A 803 32.75 -17.66 -42.27
C GLY A 803 34.01 -18.44 -41.86
N GLY A 804 34.50 -18.17 -40.65
CA GLY A 804 35.74 -18.76 -40.14
C GLY A 804 35.51 -19.93 -39.17
N LEU A 805 36.51 -20.80 -39.05
CA LEU A 805 36.57 -21.82 -37.98
C LEU A 805 37.12 -21.25 -36.68
N THR A 806 37.79 -20.11 -36.72
CA THR A 806 38.22 -19.37 -35.54
C THR A 806 37.65 -17.96 -35.54
N GLN A 807 37.44 -17.39 -34.36
CA GLN A 807 37.08 -15.98 -34.20
C GLN A 807 37.79 -15.36 -33.00
N MET A 808 38.07 -14.06 -33.11
CA MET A 808 38.50 -13.24 -31.99
C MET A 808 37.87 -11.85 -32.13
N ASN A 809 37.20 -11.38 -31.08
CA ASN A 809 36.52 -10.09 -31.05
C ASN A 809 36.69 -9.41 -29.68
N PHE A 810 36.94 -8.11 -29.67
CA PHE A 810 36.99 -7.25 -28.49
C PHE A 810 36.16 -5.98 -28.70
N ASN A 811 35.40 -5.60 -27.67
CA ASN A 811 34.62 -4.38 -27.62
C ASN A 811 35.04 -3.56 -26.40
N PHE A 812 35.44 -2.32 -26.61
CA PHE A 812 35.77 -1.37 -25.56
C PHE A 812 34.72 -0.26 -25.58
N GLU A 813 34.10 -0.01 -24.43
CA GLU A 813 32.99 0.94 -24.30
C GLU A 813 33.25 1.93 -23.17
N TYR A 814 33.04 3.21 -23.43
CA TYR A 814 32.94 4.24 -22.40
C TYR A 814 31.49 4.73 -22.34
N ILE A 815 30.84 4.48 -21.22
CA ILE A 815 29.41 4.74 -21.00
C ILE A 815 29.29 5.89 -20.00
N PHE A 816 28.49 6.90 -20.33
CA PHE A 816 28.30 8.08 -19.49
C PHE A 816 26.82 8.48 -19.42
N PRO A 817 26.35 9.09 -18.33
CA PRO A 817 24.97 9.51 -18.23
C PRO A 817 24.71 10.71 -19.15
N LEU A 818 23.66 10.64 -19.96
CA LEU A 818 23.15 11.79 -20.72
C LEU A 818 22.06 12.51 -19.92
N ILE A 819 21.05 11.77 -19.46
CA ILE A 819 19.97 12.28 -18.62
C ILE A 819 19.75 11.28 -17.47
N LYS A 820 20.33 11.59 -16.31
CA LYS A 820 20.33 10.70 -15.12
C LYS A 820 18.91 10.29 -14.71
N ASN A 821 18.01 11.26 -14.60
CA ASN A 821 16.62 11.03 -14.15
C ASN A 821 15.80 10.16 -15.11
N ALA A 822 16.16 10.15 -16.40
CA ALA A 822 15.50 9.34 -17.42
C ALA A 822 16.20 8.00 -17.68
N GLY A 823 17.33 7.71 -17.00
CA GLY A 823 18.11 6.50 -17.22
C GLY A 823 18.76 6.42 -18.61
N MET A 824 18.92 7.55 -19.30
CA MET A 824 19.52 7.61 -20.65
C MET A 824 21.03 7.75 -20.55
N LYS A 825 21.76 6.89 -21.25
CA LYS A 825 23.22 6.80 -21.26
C LYS A 825 23.75 7.01 -22.68
N GLY A 826 24.84 7.73 -22.81
CA GLY A 826 25.65 7.82 -24.01
C GLY A 826 26.75 6.75 -23.97
N VAL A 827 27.18 6.30 -25.14
CA VAL A 827 28.27 5.34 -25.30
C VAL A 827 29.22 5.84 -26.37
N VAL A 828 30.52 5.77 -26.11
CA VAL A 828 31.58 5.80 -27.12
C VAL A 828 32.20 4.42 -27.15
N PHE A 829 32.46 3.86 -28.32
CA PHE A 829 33.01 2.52 -28.43
C PHE A 829 34.12 2.41 -29.46
N PHE A 830 34.97 1.39 -29.26
CA PHE A 830 35.94 0.88 -30.21
C PHE A 830 35.83 -0.64 -30.25
N ASP A 831 35.56 -1.19 -31.43
CA ASP A 831 35.43 -2.64 -31.64
C ASP A 831 36.54 -3.14 -32.57
N THR A 832 37.14 -4.27 -32.25
CA THR A 832 38.17 -4.91 -33.07
C THR A 832 38.02 -6.41 -33.10
N GLY A 833 38.08 -7.02 -34.27
CA GLY A 833 37.90 -8.46 -34.38
C GLY A 833 37.98 -8.98 -35.80
N ASN A 834 38.14 -10.30 -35.93
CA ASN A 834 38.00 -11.00 -37.20
C ASN A 834 37.70 -12.50 -36.97
N SER A 835 37.35 -13.20 -38.04
CA SER A 835 37.29 -14.65 -38.11
C SER A 835 38.20 -15.17 -39.22
N TRP A 836 38.76 -16.36 -39.02
CA TRP A 836 39.73 -16.95 -39.96
C TRP A 836 39.39 -18.42 -40.27
N GLU A 837 39.82 -18.90 -41.43
CA GLU A 837 39.59 -20.30 -41.84
C GLU A 837 40.36 -21.27 -40.94
N SER A 838 41.54 -20.88 -40.45
CA SER A 838 42.36 -21.70 -39.55
C SER A 838 43.27 -20.85 -38.67
N GLY A 839 43.44 -21.24 -37.40
CA GLY A 839 44.33 -20.56 -36.45
C GLY A 839 43.87 -19.15 -36.08
N TYR A 840 44.66 -18.44 -35.29
CA TYR A 840 44.40 -17.03 -34.96
C TYR A 840 45.44 -16.14 -35.65
N ASN A 841 45.00 -15.06 -36.29
CA ASN A 841 45.90 -14.08 -36.90
C ASN A 841 45.62 -12.65 -36.37
N PRO A 842 46.15 -12.29 -35.18
CA PRO A 842 45.90 -10.97 -34.57
C PRO A 842 46.35 -9.76 -35.41
N ASN A 843 47.15 -9.96 -36.45
CA ASN A 843 47.58 -8.89 -37.35
C ASN A 843 46.50 -8.53 -38.39
N ASP A 844 45.54 -9.42 -38.66
CA ASP A 844 44.42 -9.21 -39.58
C ASP A 844 43.12 -9.02 -38.78
N MET A 845 43.01 -7.89 -38.07
CA MET A 845 41.80 -7.52 -37.33
C MET A 845 41.13 -6.31 -37.96
N ARG A 846 39.80 -6.40 -38.15
CA ARG A 846 38.97 -5.26 -38.56
C ARG A 846 38.69 -4.36 -37.36
N LYS A 847 38.61 -3.05 -37.57
CA LYS A 847 38.50 -2.03 -36.51
C LYS A 847 37.39 -1.04 -36.81
N THR A 848 36.57 -0.76 -35.81
CA THR A 848 35.51 0.24 -35.89
C THR A 848 35.49 1.09 -34.63
N ALA A 849 35.01 2.33 -34.75
CA ALA A 849 34.76 3.20 -33.62
C ALA A 849 33.45 3.94 -33.83
N GLY A 850 32.78 4.34 -32.75
CA GLY A 850 31.50 4.98 -32.89
C GLY A 850 30.91 5.51 -31.61
N VAL A 851 29.67 5.95 -31.73
CA VAL A 851 28.89 6.51 -30.63
C VAL A 851 27.49 5.93 -30.62
N GLY A 852 26.86 5.91 -29.45
CA GLY A 852 25.52 5.40 -29.29
C GLY A 852 24.77 5.99 -28.12
N ILE A 853 23.46 5.75 -28.11
CA ILE A 853 22.53 6.10 -27.04
C ILE A 853 21.85 4.83 -26.56
N ARG A 854 21.83 4.63 -25.23
CA ARG A 854 21.16 3.52 -24.57
C ARG A 854 20.13 4.06 -23.58
N TRP A 855 18.92 3.52 -23.61
CA TRP A 855 17.83 4.01 -22.76
C TRP A 855 16.92 2.88 -22.30
N TYR A 856 16.62 2.81 -21.00
CA TYR A 856 15.49 2.03 -20.50
C TYR A 856 14.20 2.82 -20.71
N SER A 857 13.63 2.71 -21.90
CA SER A 857 12.34 3.33 -22.18
C SER A 857 11.20 2.57 -21.50
N PRO A 858 10.02 3.18 -21.32
CA PRO A 858 8.83 2.47 -20.82
C PRO A 858 8.41 1.26 -21.67
N ILE A 859 8.84 1.20 -22.93
CA ILE A 859 8.55 0.11 -23.87
C ILE A 859 9.70 -0.91 -24.01
N GLY A 860 10.78 -0.76 -23.22
CA GLY A 860 11.93 -1.67 -23.20
C GLY A 860 13.28 -1.00 -23.45
N PRO A 861 14.39 -1.76 -23.39
CA PRO A 861 15.73 -1.22 -23.64
C PRO A 861 15.88 -0.81 -25.10
N LEU A 862 16.38 0.39 -25.33
CA LEU A 862 16.64 0.97 -26.63
C LEU A 862 18.15 1.17 -26.79
N ARG A 863 18.69 0.76 -27.93
CA ARG A 863 20.08 0.99 -28.37
C ARG A 863 20.04 1.66 -29.73
N LEU A 864 20.68 2.82 -29.87
CA LEU A 864 20.99 3.46 -31.14
C LEU A 864 22.51 3.50 -31.22
N GLU A 865 23.10 2.93 -32.26
CA GLU A 865 24.55 2.81 -32.37
C GLU A 865 24.94 3.24 -33.79
N TRP A 866 25.85 4.21 -33.90
CA TRP A 866 26.47 4.61 -35.14
C TRP A 866 27.93 4.20 -35.13
N GLY A 867 28.31 3.29 -36.02
CA GLY A 867 29.66 2.75 -36.13
C GLY A 867 30.35 3.22 -37.41
N TYR A 868 31.59 3.68 -37.29
CA TYR A 868 32.48 4.09 -38.36
C TYR A 868 33.61 3.07 -38.53
N VAL A 869 33.90 2.68 -39.77
CA VAL A 869 34.95 1.71 -40.10
C VAL A 869 36.29 2.42 -40.22
N LEU A 870 37.27 2.03 -39.41
CA LEU A 870 38.58 2.68 -39.37
C LEU A 870 39.53 2.16 -40.45
N ASP A 871 39.29 0.93 -40.92
CA ASP A 871 40.02 0.24 -41.98
C ASP A 871 39.06 -0.21 -43.11
N PRO A 872 38.42 0.72 -43.85
CA PRO A 872 37.47 0.36 -44.89
C PRO A 872 38.17 -0.36 -46.06
N ARG A 873 37.55 -1.44 -46.55
CA ARG A 873 37.98 -2.14 -47.77
C ARG A 873 37.24 -1.59 -49.00
N GLU A 874 37.79 -1.78 -50.21
CA GLU A 874 37.11 -1.37 -51.45
C GLU A 874 35.70 -1.98 -51.53
N SER A 875 34.69 -1.16 -51.87
CA SER A 875 33.25 -1.46 -51.86
C SER A 875 32.53 -1.57 -50.50
N GLU A 876 33.21 -1.32 -49.38
CA GLU A 876 32.59 -1.32 -48.04
C GLU A 876 32.12 0.10 -47.63
N PRO A 877 30.90 0.27 -47.09
CA PRO A 877 30.46 1.56 -46.55
C PRO A 877 31.33 2.02 -45.38
N SER A 878 31.62 3.33 -45.31
CA SER A 878 32.47 3.92 -44.27
C SER A 878 31.82 3.97 -42.88
N SER A 879 30.49 3.93 -42.81
CA SER A 879 29.75 3.89 -41.54
C SER A 879 28.36 3.27 -41.70
N ARG A 880 27.77 2.82 -40.58
CA ARG A 880 26.39 2.36 -40.53
C ARG A 880 25.71 2.80 -39.23
N PHE A 881 24.39 2.94 -39.33
CA PHE A 881 23.51 3.14 -38.19
C PHE A 881 22.72 1.86 -37.92
N GLU A 882 22.69 1.45 -36.65
CA GLU A 882 21.98 0.26 -36.18
C GLU A 882 21.15 0.63 -34.96
N PHE A 883 19.98 0.01 -34.81
CA PHE A 883 19.15 0.20 -33.63
C PHE A 883 18.44 -1.07 -33.18
N SER A 884 18.11 -1.13 -31.90
CA SER A 884 17.20 -2.13 -31.34
C SER A 884 16.32 -1.51 -30.25
N ILE A 885 15.06 -1.91 -30.21
CA ILE A 885 14.05 -1.45 -29.25
C ILE A 885 13.33 -2.65 -28.67
N GLY A 886 13.46 -2.88 -27.37
CA GLY A 886 12.91 -4.04 -26.68
C GLY A 886 13.96 -5.13 -26.47
N MET A 887 13.56 -6.23 -25.85
CA MET A 887 14.46 -7.35 -25.54
C MET A 887 14.74 -8.19 -26.80
N PHE A 888 15.63 -7.71 -27.66
CA PHE A 888 16.32 -8.54 -28.63
C PHE A 888 17.50 -9.20 -27.91
N MET A 889 17.37 -10.49 -27.60
CA MET A 889 18.52 -11.31 -27.18
C MET A 889 19.44 -11.58 -28.35
#